data_AF-A0A1H1XNY5-F1
#
_entry.id   AF-A0A1H1XNY5-F1
#
_cell.length_a   1.000
_cell.length_b   1.000
_cell.length_c   1.000
_cell.angle_alpha   90.00
_cell.angle_beta   90.00
_cell.angle_gamma   90.00
#
_symmetry.space_group_name_H-M   'P 1'
#
loop_
_entity.id
_entity.type
_entity.pdbx_description
1 polymer ?
#
loop_
_entity_poly.entity_id
_entity_poly.type
_entity_poly.pdbx_seq_one_letter_code
_entity_poly.pdbx_strand_id
1 'polypeptide(L)'
;MRKFSLFRVTGISRKHPWLLSAIGLGCLEISRVSKPENAHEPLITKRFILIGSRRTITNFQLGLNRHYTALSGELLAGIIRELNAMESASKVFTPPDRYIRASRYRQFLDDCRQFIHRHHQAITSLKSSPVIPKEAIDQLAKRWDLLNRRFTEGDQHRQKMNALWMASTALTHAQYFQTVESEPLTPEPIKATLCFDDSNLTVAAAGSGKTSVIVAKAGFALKAGYFKDDEILVLAFNKNAAAEIRERIKERINSQLGRTVTIKARTFHALGLQLWLHQHASTTQGQQRRRPKLVQFDKHPHLLKQHLQKLLGAGNDFSRDLLEWATYYRYPFLNDNSPSPDPAVTLSTLESRYHELCRSYVKSKQRDGQTWDLAVPTLQPGIFVRSHEEAKIYNWLYLHRVDFAYEKACPPEIAHDINNRASNYEADFTYFPADKRMQEIYHEHFGLNAEGRAPKFLGAKEYEKRANKKRHVFQNLLVTPLQPKGSRFIETSSAGIRDGSLFDTLEKQLKARGVTVHPECEKLKAKALAAFAQDTDFHDLLAKFVSKHRDSGLTFDELQTRYDRLDSENRERSNRFLKWMRPYCESLDVFMAAQNPPLLDFAAMIRDGAHILRNNPPPSLAVKFVMVDEFQDISRARANLVAAMLDHAKKDAMFPPVSG
;
A
#
# COMPACT_ATOMS: atom_id res chain seq x y z
N MET A 1 -6.83 67.28 68.67
CA MET A 1 -8.13 66.75 68.19
C MET A 1 -8.16 66.97 66.67
N ARG A 2 -8.46 66.03 65.77
CA ARG A 2 -8.92 64.65 65.83
C ARG A 2 -8.32 63.92 64.60
N LYS A 3 -8.00 62.65 64.85
CA LYS A 3 -7.43 61.60 64.00
C LYS A 3 -8.04 61.49 62.58
N PHE A 4 -7.17 61.18 61.62
CA PHE A 4 -7.48 60.62 60.30
C PHE A 4 -8.09 59.22 60.43
N SER A 5 -9.06 58.92 59.55
CA SER A 5 -9.59 57.57 59.35
C SER A 5 -9.47 57.17 57.88
N LEU A 6 -8.47 56.33 57.59
CA LEU A 6 -8.41 55.47 56.40
C LEU A 6 -9.47 54.35 56.56
N PHE A 7 -10.35 54.16 55.58
CA PHE A 7 -11.06 52.88 55.34
C PHE A 7 -11.19 52.70 53.81
N ARG A 8 -10.40 51.83 53.18
CA ARG A 8 -10.42 50.35 53.09
C ARG A 8 -11.33 49.86 51.96
N VAL A 9 -10.72 49.79 50.78
CA VAL A 9 -11.22 49.14 49.56
C VAL A 9 -11.08 47.63 49.71
N THR A 10 -12.16 46.87 49.56
CA THR A 10 -12.11 45.40 49.53
C THR A 10 -12.52 44.89 48.15
N GLY A 11 -11.54 44.86 47.22
CA GLY A 11 -11.61 44.10 45.96
C GLY A 11 -11.01 44.82 44.75
N ILE A 12 -9.80 44.43 44.31
CA ILE A 12 -9.18 44.81 43.02
C ILE A 12 -8.73 43.52 42.32
N SER A 13 -9.13 43.33 41.06
CA SER A 13 -8.69 42.19 40.25
C SER A 13 -7.25 42.36 39.79
N ARG A 14 -6.39 41.36 40.04
CA ARG A 14 -4.96 41.37 39.68
C ARG A 14 -4.63 40.99 38.22
N LYS A 15 -5.61 40.57 37.40
CA LYS A 15 -5.30 39.99 36.07
C LYS A 15 -5.08 41.01 34.94
N HIS A 16 -5.68 42.21 34.95
CA HIS A 16 -5.51 43.21 33.88
C HIS A 16 -5.52 44.66 34.40
N PRO A 17 -4.37 45.18 34.88
CA PRO A 17 -4.28 46.51 35.52
C PRO A 17 -4.52 47.68 34.55
N TRP A 18 -4.20 47.53 33.27
CA TRP A 18 -4.31 48.59 32.26
C TRP A 18 -5.78 48.95 31.92
N LEU A 19 -6.69 47.99 32.02
CA LEU A 19 -8.13 48.18 31.76
C LEU A 19 -8.80 49.02 32.86
N LEU A 20 -8.29 48.97 34.09
CA LEU A 20 -8.78 49.79 35.21
C LEU A 20 -8.19 51.21 35.18
N SER A 21 -6.98 51.37 34.62
CA SER A 21 -6.34 52.67 34.39
C SER A 21 -7.02 53.47 33.28
N ALA A 22 -7.53 52.82 32.23
CA ALA A 22 -8.20 53.50 31.11
C ALA A 22 -9.58 54.09 31.50
N ILE A 23 -10.17 53.65 32.61
CA ILE A 23 -11.52 54.02 33.05
C ILE A 23 -11.47 54.91 34.32
N GLY A 24 -10.29 55.18 34.87
CA GLY A 24 -10.07 56.24 35.86
C GLY A 24 -10.89 56.15 37.15
N LEU A 25 -11.22 54.95 37.65
CA LEU A 25 -12.07 54.80 38.83
C LEU A 25 -11.54 53.79 39.84
N GLY A 26 -11.14 54.31 41.00
CA GLY A 26 -11.13 53.55 42.24
C GLY A 26 -12.58 53.31 42.71
N CYS A 27 -12.91 52.02 42.81
CA CYS A 27 -13.99 51.44 43.62
C CYS A 27 -15.45 51.55 43.14
N LEU A 28 -15.93 50.36 42.73
CA LEU A 28 -17.23 49.73 43.02
C LEU A 28 -18.35 49.76 41.96
N GLU A 29 -19.00 48.59 41.89
CA GLU A 29 -19.39 47.77 40.75
C GLU A 29 -20.93 47.83 40.56
N ILE A 30 -21.54 48.02 39.38
CA ILE A 30 -21.36 47.47 38.01
C ILE A 30 -21.86 46.02 37.90
N SER A 31 -23.08 45.84 37.39
CA SER A 31 -23.57 44.52 36.99
C SER A 31 -22.71 43.94 35.87
N ARG A 32 -22.00 42.83 36.15
CA ARG A 32 -21.37 41.97 35.14
C ARG A 32 -21.78 40.50 35.32
N VAL A 33 -21.94 39.86 34.17
CA VAL A 33 -22.04 38.42 33.89
C VAL A 33 -20.64 37.79 34.00
N SER A 34 -20.45 36.77 34.83
CA SER A 34 -19.27 35.92 34.78
C SER A 34 -19.32 35.01 33.54
N LYS A 35 -18.17 34.79 32.88
CA LYS A 35 -18.04 33.77 31.84
C LYS A 35 -18.17 32.39 32.52
N PRO A 36 -19.10 31.51 32.10
CA PRO A 36 -19.23 30.18 32.68
C PRO A 36 -18.02 29.34 32.34
N GLU A 37 -17.48 28.59 33.31
CA GLU A 37 -16.51 27.52 33.04
C GLU A 37 -17.20 26.30 32.41
N ASN A 38 -18.53 26.14 32.56
CA ASN A 38 -19.37 25.15 31.85
C ASN A 38 -20.83 25.63 31.72
N ALA A 39 -21.54 25.15 30.69
CA ALA A 39 -22.83 25.68 30.21
C ALA A 39 -24.06 25.51 31.13
N HIS A 40 -23.92 24.96 32.35
CA HIS A 40 -25.07 24.54 33.18
C HIS A 40 -25.20 25.23 34.56
N GLU A 41 -24.39 26.24 34.92
CA GLU A 41 -24.52 26.93 36.21
C GLU A 41 -25.38 28.23 36.17
N PRO A 42 -26.25 28.49 37.17
CA PRO A 42 -27.02 29.73 37.28
C PRO A 42 -26.19 30.92 37.78
N LEU A 43 -26.49 32.12 37.26
CA LEU A 43 -25.82 33.39 37.60
C LEU A 43 -26.08 33.83 39.05
N ILE A 44 -25.03 34.03 39.85
CA ILE A 44 -25.12 34.50 41.25
C ILE A 44 -24.90 36.01 41.33
N THR A 45 -25.88 36.75 41.87
CA THR A 45 -25.88 38.21 42.03
C THR A 45 -25.18 38.64 43.33
N LYS A 46 -24.24 39.60 43.30
CA LYS A 46 -23.72 40.29 44.49
C LYS A 46 -24.11 41.77 44.49
N ARG A 47 -24.54 42.29 45.65
CA ARG A 47 -24.99 43.67 45.86
C ARG A 47 -23.86 44.55 46.38
N PHE A 48 -23.80 45.79 45.89
CA PHE A 48 -22.93 46.85 46.39
C PHE A 48 -23.78 48.05 46.86
N ILE A 49 -23.35 48.72 47.93
CA ILE A 49 -24.02 49.89 48.50
C ILE A 49 -23.17 51.13 48.21
N LEU A 50 -23.74 52.10 47.48
CA LEU A 50 -23.12 53.39 47.19
C LEU A 50 -23.52 54.39 48.30
N ILE A 51 -22.54 55.01 48.95
CA ILE A 51 -22.76 56.03 49.99
C ILE A 51 -22.18 57.35 49.50
N GLY A 52 -23.01 58.38 49.36
CA GLY A 52 -22.60 59.71 48.88
C GLY A 52 -23.77 60.70 48.83
N SER A 53 -23.51 61.95 48.47
CA SER A 53 -24.58 62.95 48.30
C SER A 53 -25.52 62.56 47.15
N ARG A 54 -26.80 62.93 47.22
CA ARG A 54 -27.79 62.67 46.16
C ARG A 54 -27.28 63.09 44.77
N ARG A 55 -26.64 64.26 44.68
CA ARG A 55 -26.05 64.80 43.44
C ARG A 55 -24.88 63.94 42.94
N THR A 56 -24.00 63.49 43.83
CA THR A 56 -22.86 62.61 43.50
C THR A 56 -23.34 61.26 42.98
N ILE A 57 -24.34 60.66 43.63
CA ILE A 57 -24.94 59.39 43.21
C ILE A 57 -25.61 59.54 41.84
N THR A 58 -26.40 60.60 41.62
CA THR A 58 -27.05 60.85 40.32
C THR A 58 -26.02 61.09 39.21
N ASN A 59 -24.98 61.89 39.43
CA ASN A 59 -23.93 62.13 38.44
C ASN A 59 -23.16 60.84 38.10
N PHE A 60 -22.86 60.02 39.11
CA PHE A 60 -22.21 58.72 38.92
C PHE A 60 -23.09 57.75 38.13
N GLN A 61 -24.39 57.66 38.45
CA GLN A 61 -25.36 56.87 37.69
C GLN A 61 -25.47 57.32 36.23
N LEU A 62 -25.51 58.63 35.97
CA LEU A 62 -25.54 59.19 34.62
C LEU A 62 -24.23 58.90 33.84
N GLY A 63 -23.08 59.02 34.50
CA GLY A 63 -21.78 58.69 33.90
C GLY A 63 -21.64 57.20 33.56
N LEU A 64 -22.05 56.32 34.47
CA LEU A 64 -22.10 54.87 34.24
C LEU A 64 -23.07 54.51 33.12
N ASN A 65 -24.26 55.10 33.09
CA ASN A 65 -25.24 54.84 32.05
C ASN A 65 -24.70 55.25 30.67
N ARG A 66 -24.07 56.43 30.56
CA ARG A 66 -23.40 56.88 29.32
C ARG A 66 -22.29 55.93 28.88
N HIS A 67 -21.42 55.50 29.80
CA HIS A 67 -20.34 54.58 29.48
C HIS A 67 -20.86 53.20 29.05
N TYR A 68 -21.86 52.66 29.75
CA TYR A 68 -22.50 51.39 29.40
C TYR A 68 -23.27 51.46 28.09
N THR A 69 -23.92 52.60 27.79
CA THR A 69 -24.55 52.88 26.49
C THR A 69 -23.53 52.81 25.37
N ALA A 70 -22.40 53.51 25.52
CA ALA A 70 -21.34 53.56 24.53
C ALA A 70 -20.77 52.16 24.24
N LEU A 71 -20.38 51.42 25.29
CA LEU A 71 -19.82 50.07 25.15
C LEU A 71 -20.82 49.07 24.56
N SER A 72 -22.09 49.09 25.00
CA SER A 72 -23.12 48.20 24.47
C SER A 72 -23.45 48.54 23.01
N GLY A 73 -23.42 49.83 22.66
CA GLY A 73 -23.60 50.32 21.29
C GLY A 73 -22.45 49.90 20.36
N GLU A 74 -21.20 50.03 20.82
CA GLU A 74 -20.02 49.56 20.08
C GLU A 74 -20.05 48.05 19.85
N LEU A 75 -20.39 47.27 20.87
CA LEU A 75 -20.53 45.82 20.77
C LEU A 75 -21.63 45.44 19.77
N LEU A 76 -22.81 46.06 19.87
CA LEU A 76 -23.91 45.85 18.94
C LEU A 76 -23.50 46.18 17.50
N ALA A 77 -22.87 47.32 17.28
CA ALA A 77 -22.40 47.74 15.96
C ALA A 77 -21.32 46.78 15.40
N GLY A 78 -20.43 46.27 16.24
CA GLY A 78 -19.43 45.27 15.87
C GLY A 78 -20.07 43.95 15.41
N ILE A 79 -21.01 43.42 16.21
CA ILE A 79 -21.72 42.17 15.86
C ILE A 79 -22.53 42.35 14.57
N ILE A 80 -23.22 43.48 14.39
CA ILE A 80 -23.98 43.77 13.17
C ILE A 80 -23.05 43.81 11.95
N ARG A 81 -21.86 44.41 12.08
CA ARG A 81 -20.89 44.51 10.99
C ARG A 81 -20.38 43.14 10.55
N GLU A 82 -19.99 42.29 11.50
CA GLU A 82 -19.57 40.92 11.21
C GLU A 82 -20.73 40.08 10.65
N LEU A 83 -21.95 40.23 11.19
CA LEU A 83 -23.14 39.55 10.67
C LEU A 83 -23.46 39.96 9.23
N ASN A 84 -23.36 41.25 8.90
CA ASN A 84 -23.51 41.74 7.53
C ASN A 84 -22.46 41.12 6.59
N ALA A 85 -21.23 40.92 7.06
CA ALA A 85 -20.18 40.27 6.29
C ALA A 85 -20.50 38.79 6.03
N MET A 86 -20.98 38.07 7.05
CA MET A 86 -21.42 36.67 6.92
C MET A 86 -22.62 36.52 5.98
N GLU A 87 -23.62 37.39 6.09
CA GLU A 87 -24.77 37.41 5.19
C GLU A 87 -24.37 37.75 3.76
N SER A 88 -23.43 38.68 3.57
CA SER A 88 -22.87 39.01 2.27
C SER A 88 -22.11 37.82 1.66
N ALA A 89 -21.29 37.14 2.45
CA ALA A 89 -20.59 35.93 2.03
C ALA A 89 -21.58 34.79 1.68
N SER A 90 -22.69 34.67 2.42
CA SER A 90 -23.74 33.69 2.15
C SER A 90 -24.40 33.87 0.78
N LYS A 91 -24.46 35.08 0.22
CA LYS A 91 -25.09 35.34 -1.09
C LYS A 91 -24.41 34.58 -2.22
N VAL A 92 -23.13 34.26 -2.08
CA VAL A 92 -22.38 33.46 -3.07
C VAL A 92 -22.95 32.04 -3.22
N PHE A 93 -23.71 31.57 -2.23
CA PHE A 93 -24.33 30.25 -2.24
C PHE A 93 -25.83 30.28 -2.59
N THR A 94 -26.45 31.44 -2.86
CA THR A 94 -27.91 31.52 -3.09
C THR A 94 -28.38 32.73 -3.94
N PRO A 95 -28.98 32.48 -5.13
CA PRO A 95 -28.89 31.23 -5.90
C PRO A 95 -27.44 31.06 -6.39
N PRO A 96 -26.87 29.86 -6.36
CA PRO A 96 -25.50 29.68 -6.80
C PRO A 96 -25.37 29.86 -8.31
N ASP A 97 -24.30 30.52 -8.74
CA ASP A 97 -23.90 30.67 -10.15
C ASP A 97 -23.26 29.37 -10.70
N ARG A 98 -22.76 28.53 -9.80
CA ARG A 98 -21.97 27.32 -10.08
C ARG A 98 -22.23 26.22 -9.05
N TYR A 99 -21.79 25.01 -9.36
CA TYR A 99 -21.80 23.91 -8.39
C TYR A 99 -20.97 24.24 -7.13
N ILE A 100 -21.57 24.09 -5.93
CA ILE A 100 -20.93 24.36 -4.65
C ILE A 100 -20.18 23.10 -4.17
N ARG A 101 -18.84 23.18 -4.12
CA ARG A 101 -17.97 22.11 -3.61
C ARG A 101 -18.03 21.98 -2.09
N ALA A 102 -17.86 20.76 -1.58
CA ALA A 102 -17.86 20.48 -0.15
C ALA A 102 -16.75 21.22 0.60
N SER A 103 -15.52 21.18 0.11
CA SER A 103 -14.35 21.86 0.69
C SER A 103 -14.60 23.36 0.91
N ARG A 104 -15.11 24.06 -0.11
CA ARG A 104 -15.44 25.48 -0.05
C ARG A 104 -16.57 25.77 0.93
N TYR A 105 -17.62 24.94 0.92
CA TYR A 105 -18.78 25.15 1.79
C TYR A 105 -18.45 24.89 3.27
N ARG A 106 -17.63 23.87 3.57
CA ARG A 106 -17.20 23.56 4.94
C ARG A 106 -16.41 24.70 5.57
N GLN A 107 -15.49 25.32 4.84
CA GLN A 107 -14.74 26.47 5.36
C GLN A 107 -15.68 27.60 5.80
N PHE A 108 -16.67 27.94 4.96
CA PHE A 108 -17.67 28.95 5.29
C PHE A 108 -18.55 28.54 6.49
N LEU A 109 -18.94 27.26 6.58
CA LEU A 109 -19.67 26.74 7.75
C LEU A 109 -18.86 26.88 9.03
N ASP A 110 -17.56 26.61 9.00
CA ASP A 110 -16.69 26.74 10.15
C ASP A 110 -16.52 28.20 10.57
N ASP A 111 -16.42 29.14 9.61
CA ASP A 111 -16.42 30.57 9.88
C ASP A 111 -17.75 31.01 10.56
N CYS A 112 -18.89 30.52 10.07
CA CYS A 112 -20.19 30.75 10.69
C CYS A 112 -20.27 30.18 12.11
N ARG A 113 -19.79 28.95 12.34
CA ARG A 113 -19.76 28.33 13.68
C ARG A 113 -18.89 29.11 14.65
N GLN A 114 -17.71 29.56 14.21
CA GLN A 114 -16.81 30.38 15.03
C GLN A 114 -17.46 31.72 15.39
N PHE A 115 -18.11 32.38 14.42
CA PHE A 115 -18.87 33.60 14.65
C PHE A 115 -20.01 33.38 15.67
N ILE A 116 -20.80 32.30 15.49
CA ILE A 116 -21.90 31.94 16.39
C ILE A 116 -21.37 31.71 17.81
N HIS A 117 -20.32 30.92 17.95
CA HIS A 117 -19.72 30.63 19.25
C HIS A 117 -19.16 31.89 19.94
N ARG A 118 -18.46 32.75 19.19
CA ARG A 118 -17.83 33.98 19.70
C ARG A 118 -18.85 34.96 20.27
N HIS A 119 -19.99 35.14 19.60
CA HIS A 119 -20.95 36.19 19.96
C HIS A 119 -22.21 35.70 20.69
N HIS A 120 -22.39 34.39 20.89
CA HIS A 120 -23.56 33.82 21.59
C HIS A 120 -23.81 34.44 22.98
N GLN A 121 -22.75 34.58 23.79
CA GLN A 121 -22.84 35.19 25.14
C GLN A 121 -23.11 36.69 25.08
N ALA A 122 -22.50 37.38 24.10
CA ALA A 122 -22.68 38.81 23.88
C ALA A 122 -24.13 39.12 23.51
N ILE A 123 -24.73 38.35 22.60
CA ILE A 123 -26.13 38.51 22.20
C ILE A 123 -27.09 38.20 23.35
N THR A 124 -26.82 37.13 24.12
CA THR A 124 -27.61 36.83 25.33
C THR A 124 -27.55 37.97 26.35
N SER A 125 -26.39 38.60 26.51
CA SER A 125 -26.21 39.75 27.40
C SER A 125 -26.88 41.03 26.86
N LEU A 126 -26.88 41.23 25.54
CA LEU A 126 -27.58 42.35 24.91
C LEU A 126 -29.11 42.24 25.09
N LYS A 127 -29.68 41.02 25.09
CA LYS A 127 -31.11 40.78 25.37
C LYS A 127 -31.57 41.27 26.74
N SER A 128 -30.68 41.33 27.73
CA SER A 128 -30.98 41.84 29.07
C SER A 128 -30.51 43.27 29.30
N SER A 129 -30.00 43.96 28.26
CA SER A 129 -29.52 45.33 28.37
C SER A 129 -30.68 46.31 28.59
N PRO A 130 -30.66 47.12 29.67
CA PRO A 130 -31.68 48.14 29.91
C PRO A 130 -31.46 49.42 29.09
N VAL A 131 -30.40 49.47 28.28
CA VAL A 131 -29.89 50.71 27.66
C VAL A 131 -29.99 50.69 26.13
N ILE A 132 -29.97 49.50 25.52
CA ILE A 132 -30.14 49.35 24.08
C ILE A 132 -31.64 49.20 23.76
N PRO A 133 -32.17 49.88 22.72
CA PRO A 133 -33.56 49.73 22.31
C PRO A 133 -33.90 48.26 22.02
N LYS A 134 -35.04 47.80 22.54
CA LYS A 134 -35.47 46.41 22.43
C LYS A 134 -35.64 45.99 20.97
N GLU A 135 -36.11 46.90 20.12
CA GLU A 135 -36.29 46.69 18.68
C GLU A 135 -34.98 46.34 17.98
N ALA A 136 -33.86 46.98 18.35
CA ALA A 136 -32.56 46.72 17.73
C ALA A 136 -32.03 45.33 18.12
N ILE A 137 -32.27 44.91 19.36
CA ILE A 137 -31.89 43.59 19.85
C ILE A 137 -32.76 42.50 19.20
N ASP A 138 -34.06 42.73 19.06
CA ASP A 138 -34.98 41.79 18.42
C ASP A 138 -34.64 41.58 16.93
N GLN A 139 -34.28 42.65 16.22
CA GLN A 139 -33.80 42.55 14.83
C GLN A 139 -32.51 41.73 14.73
N LEU A 140 -31.54 41.98 15.62
CA LEU A 140 -30.30 41.21 15.67
C LEU A 140 -30.59 39.72 15.95
N ALA A 141 -31.43 39.44 16.96
CA ALA A 141 -31.77 38.08 17.36
C ALA A 141 -32.45 37.31 16.23
N LYS A 142 -33.39 37.92 15.50
CA LYS A 142 -34.03 37.29 14.33
C LYS A 142 -33.02 36.90 13.25
N ARG A 143 -32.10 37.81 12.90
CA ARG A 143 -31.06 37.54 11.89
C ARG A 143 -30.09 36.47 12.35
N TRP A 144 -29.71 36.50 13.63
CA TRP A 144 -28.89 35.48 14.25
C TRP A 144 -29.55 34.10 14.22
N ASP A 145 -30.83 34.01 14.57
CA ASP A 145 -31.56 32.74 14.57
C ASP A 145 -31.70 32.17 13.16
N LEU A 146 -31.89 33.02 12.13
CA LEU A 146 -31.89 32.61 10.74
C LEU A 146 -30.54 32.04 10.30
N LEU A 147 -29.43 32.72 10.63
CA LEU A 147 -28.08 32.25 10.36
C LEU A 147 -27.82 30.91 11.06
N ASN A 148 -28.18 30.83 12.34
CA ASN A 148 -27.99 29.65 13.16
C ASN A 148 -28.76 28.45 12.60
N ARG A 149 -30.06 28.58 12.32
CA ARG A 149 -30.88 27.51 11.73
C ARG A 149 -30.32 27.03 10.39
N ARG A 150 -29.94 27.97 9.53
CA ARG A 150 -29.49 27.67 8.15
C ARG A 150 -28.15 26.95 8.09
N PHE A 151 -27.24 27.24 9.03
CA PHE A 151 -25.84 26.78 8.95
C PHE A 151 -25.42 25.81 10.08
N THR A 152 -26.34 25.42 10.96
CA THR A 152 -26.11 24.33 11.94
C THR A 152 -26.64 22.97 11.48
N GLU A 153 -27.60 22.91 10.54
CA GLU A 153 -28.17 21.67 9.97
C GLU A 153 -27.27 21.01 8.91
N GLY A 154 -25.99 20.81 9.24
CA GLY A 154 -25.03 20.08 8.41
C GLY A 154 -24.95 20.60 6.96
N ASP A 155 -25.06 19.69 6.00
CA ASP A 155 -24.79 19.94 4.58
C ASP A 155 -26.04 20.09 3.70
N GLN A 156 -27.23 20.12 4.33
CA GLN A 156 -28.52 20.09 3.63
C GLN A 156 -28.72 21.31 2.73
N HIS A 157 -28.28 22.49 3.19
CA HIS A 157 -28.37 23.71 2.39
C HIS A 157 -27.56 23.62 1.08
N ARG A 158 -26.33 23.11 1.15
CA ARG A 158 -25.47 22.89 -0.04
C ARG A 158 -26.15 21.94 -1.03
N GLN A 159 -26.67 20.83 -0.54
CA GLN A 159 -27.34 19.82 -1.37
C GLN A 159 -28.57 20.40 -2.08
N LYS A 160 -29.39 21.17 -1.36
CA LYS A 160 -30.56 21.86 -1.93
C LYS A 160 -30.15 22.86 -3.01
N MET A 161 -29.15 23.70 -2.74
CA MET A 161 -28.67 24.70 -3.70
C MET A 161 -28.04 24.05 -4.94
N ASN A 162 -27.24 22.99 -4.77
CA ASN A 162 -26.69 22.22 -5.88
C ASN A 162 -27.80 21.55 -6.71
N ALA A 163 -28.82 20.97 -6.08
CA ALA A 163 -29.94 20.34 -6.81
C ALA A 163 -30.70 21.36 -7.67
N LEU A 164 -30.99 22.55 -7.12
CA LEU A 164 -31.63 23.64 -7.87
C LEU A 164 -30.76 24.11 -9.04
N TRP A 165 -29.46 24.31 -8.78
CA TRP A 165 -28.52 24.71 -9.82
C TRP A 165 -28.42 23.67 -10.94
N MET A 166 -28.29 22.39 -10.58
CA MET A 166 -28.20 21.30 -11.56
C MET A 166 -29.46 21.20 -12.41
N ALA A 167 -30.66 21.31 -11.80
CA ALA A 167 -31.92 21.28 -12.53
C ALA A 167 -32.05 22.46 -13.51
N SER A 168 -31.75 23.69 -13.05
CA SER A 168 -31.75 24.87 -13.91
C SER A 168 -30.73 24.75 -15.04
N THR A 169 -29.51 24.33 -14.73
CA THR A 169 -28.40 24.20 -15.68
C THR A 169 -28.68 23.12 -16.73
N ALA A 170 -29.30 22.00 -16.34
CA ALA A 170 -29.73 20.96 -17.27
C ALA A 170 -30.74 21.48 -18.30
N LEU A 171 -31.69 22.32 -17.88
CA LEU A 171 -32.67 22.95 -18.76
C LEU A 171 -32.03 24.01 -19.66
N THR A 172 -31.25 24.94 -19.08
CA THR A 172 -30.58 26.02 -19.82
C THR A 172 -29.62 25.48 -20.88
N HIS A 173 -28.98 24.34 -20.63
CA HIS A 173 -28.05 23.72 -21.56
C HIS A 173 -28.59 22.43 -22.19
N ALA A 174 -29.90 22.25 -22.30
CA ALA A 174 -30.53 21.05 -22.86
C ALA A 174 -29.98 20.68 -24.25
N GLN A 175 -29.81 21.69 -25.14
CA GLN A 175 -29.26 21.47 -26.48
C GLN A 175 -27.83 20.89 -26.45
N TYR A 176 -27.00 21.31 -25.49
CA TYR A 176 -25.66 20.75 -25.33
C TYR A 176 -25.73 19.26 -24.98
N PHE A 177 -26.56 18.90 -24.01
CA PHE A 177 -26.71 17.49 -23.58
C PHE A 177 -27.37 16.60 -24.63
N GLN A 178 -28.15 17.17 -25.56
CA GLN A 178 -28.72 16.45 -26.70
C GLN A 178 -27.71 16.20 -27.83
N THR A 179 -26.64 16.99 -27.93
CA THR A 179 -25.78 17.02 -29.13
C THR A 179 -24.28 16.82 -28.86
N VAL A 180 -23.86 16.79 -27.60
CA VAL A 180 -22.45 16.60 -27.22
C VAL A 180 -21.93 15.20 -27.55
N GLU A 181 -22.79 14.19 -27.60
CA GLU A 181 -22.43 12.82 -27.96
C GLU A 181 -23.31 12.34 -29.12
N SER A 182 -23.06 11.12 -29.63
CA SER A 182 -23.83 10.57 -30.74
C SER A 182 -25.30 10.37 -30.41
N GLU A 183 -25.58 10.03 -29.16
CA GLU A 183 -26.94 9.88 -28.62
C GLU A 183 -27.17 10.92 -27.52
N PRO A 184 -28.40 11.44 -27.35
CA PRO A 184 -28.75 12.33 -26.25
C PRO A 184 -28.45 11.70 -24.89
N LEU A 185 -27.86 12.47 -23.99
CA LEU A 185 -27.60 11.99 -22.63
C LEU A 185 -28.90 11.83 -21.83
N THR A 186 -29.03 10.72 -21.10
CA THR A 186 -30.14 10.51 -20.15
C THR A 186 -29.95 11.32 -18.85
N PRO A 187 -30.97 11.42 -17.98
CA PRO A 187 -30.89 12.23 -16.77
C PRO A 187 -29.71 11.91 -15.84
N GLU A 188 -29.31 10.63 -15.72
CA GLU A 188 -28.23 10.20 -14.83
C GLU A 188 -26.83 10.63 -15.34
N PRO A 189 -26.45 10.40 -16.62
CA PRO A 189 -25.28 11.00 -17.25
C PRO A 189 -25.23 12.53 -17.16
N ILE A 190 -26.37 13.22 -17.33
CA ILE A 190 -26.45 14.69 -17.17
C ILE A 190 -26.12 15.07 -15.72
N LYS A 191 -26.70 14.39 -14.74
CA LYS A 191 -26.40 14.59 -13.32
C LYS A 191 -24.92 14.35 -13.02
N ALA A 192 -24.33 13.30 -13.56
CA ALA A 192 -22.91 12.99 -13.38
C ALA A 192 -21.99 14.05 -14.02
N THR A 193 -22.40 14.58 -15.17
CA THR A 193 -21.72 15.67 -15.87
C THR A 193 -21.75 16.97 -15.06
N LEU A 194 -22.89 17.30 -14.47
CA LEU A 194 -23.08 18.55 -13.71
C LEU A 194 -22.56 18.50 -12.26
N CYS A 195 -22.23 17.33 -11.72
CA CYS A 195 -21.70 17.21 -10.36
C CYS A 195 -20.20 17.55 -10.32
N PHE A 196 -19.81 18.67 -9.70
CA PHE A 196 -18.41 19.10 -9.58
C PHE A 196 -17.92 19.13 -8.12
N ASP A 197 -18.36 18.18 -7.29
CA ASP A 197 -17.83 18.07 -5.93
C ASP A 197 -16.33 17.67 -5.93
N ASP A 198 -15.67 17.75 -4.78
CA ASP A 198 -14.20 17.60 -4.65
C ASP A 198 -13.67 16.28 -5.20
N SER A 199 -14.44 15.19 -5.06
CA SER A 199 -14.12 13.87 -5.59
C SER A 199 -15.41 13.15 -5.93
N ASN A 200 -15.52 12.66 -7.16
CA ASN A 200 -16.75 12.06 -7.68
C ASN A 200 -16.45 10.66 -8.22
N LEU A 201 -17.16 9.66 -7.70
CA LEU A 201 -17.16 8.31 -8.24
C LEU A 201 -18.50 8.07 -8.95
N THR A 202 -18.46 7.91 -10.27
CA THR A 202 -19.66 7.56 -11.06
C THR A 202 -19.68 6.06 -11.28
N VAL A 203 -20.60 5.37 -10.62
CA VAL A 203 -20.82 3.92 -10.80
C VAL A 203 -21.88 3.72 -11.87
N ALA A 204 -21.55 2.98 -12.91
CA ALA A 204 -22.45 2.73 -14.03
C ALA A 204 -22.19 1.33 -14.64
N ALA A 205 -23.25 0.67 -15.11
CA ALA A 205 -23.16 -0.66 -15.72
C ALA A 205 -22.30 -0.65 -17.00
N ALA A 206 -21.87 -1.82 -17.49
CA ALA A 206 -21.25 -1.91 -18.80
C ALA A 206 -22.18 -1.35 -19.90
N GLY A 207 -21.64 -0.61 -20.87
CA GLY A 207 -22.45 -0.01 -21.95
C GLY A 207 -23.28 1.23 -21.58
N SER A 208 -23.26 1.69 -20.33
CA SER A 208 -24.07 2.84 -19.86
C SER A 208 -23.54 4.24 -20.22
N GLY A 209 -22.55 4.34 -21.11
CA GLY A 209 -22.01 5.64 -21.55
C GLY A 209 -21.00 6.30 -20.60
N LYS A 210 -20.21 5.54 -19.84
CA LYS A 210 -19.13 6.08 -18.96
C LYS A 210 -18.21 7.06 -19.69
N THR A 211 -17.71 6.65 -20.86
CA THR A 211 -16.85 7.49 -21.70
C THR A 211 -17.57 8.76 -22.16
N SER A 212 -18.86 8.65 -22.52
CA SER A 212 -19.70 9.79 -22.90
C SER A 212 -19.88 10.78 -21.74
N VAL A 213 -19.99 10.31 -20.50
CA VAL A 213 -19.98 11.19 -19.31
C VAL A 213 -18.65 11.93 -19.16
N ILE A 214 -17.51 11.26 -19.38
CA ILE A 214 -16.19 11.90 -19.30
C ILE A 214 -16.07 13.02 -20.35
N VAL A 215 -16.43 12.74 -21.60
CA VAL A 215 -16.36 13.73 -22.71
C VAL A 215 -17.32 14.89 -22.45
N ALA A 216 -18.58 14.59 -22.13
CA ALA A 216 -19.59 15.61 -21.87
C ALA A 216 -19.23 16.50 -20.68
N LYS A 217 -18.64 15.92 -19.63
CA LYS A 217 -18.15 16.65 -18.46
C LYS A 217 -16.96 17.52 -18.76
N ALA A 218 -15.99 17.03 -19.52
CA ALA A 218 -14.85 17.82 -19.96
C ALA A 218 -15.31 19.05 -20.77
N GLY A 219 -16.21 18.83 -21.73
CA GLY A 219 -16.76 19.90 -22.57
C GLY A 219 -17.59 20.90 -21.78
N PHE A 220 -18.40 20.43 -20.83
CA PHE A 220 -19.23 21.30 -20.00
C PHE A 220 -18.37 22.14 -19.06
N ALA A 221 -17.31 21.55 -18.51
CA ALA A 221 -16.37 22.27 -17.64
C ALA A 221 -15.67 23.43 -18.37
N LEU A 222 -15.32 23.24 -19.65
CA LEU A 222 -14.82 24.33 -20.50
C LEU A 222 -15.92 25.34 -20.86
N LYS A 223 -17.10 24.87 -21.25
CA LYS A 223 -18.25 25.71 -21.63
C LYS A 223 -18.68 26.65 -20.50
N ALA A 224 -18.69 26.14 -19.26
CA ALA A 224 -19.04 26.88 -18.06
C ALA A 224 -17.89 27.74 -17.51
N GLY A 225 -16.71 27.72 -18.13
CA GLY A 225 -15.55 28.49 -17.69
C GLY A 225 -14.95 28.01 -16.36
N TYR A 226 -15.14 26.74 -15.99
CA TYR A 226 -14.61 26.20 -14.74
C TYR A 226 -13.11 25.95 -14.79
N PHE A 227 -12.59 25.61 -15.96
CA PHE A 227 -11.18 25.31 -16.18
C PHE A 227 -10.75 25.72 -17.58
N LYS A 228 -9.45 25.94 -17.76
CA LYS A 228 -8.78 26.03 -19.06
C LYS A 228 -8.45 24.64 -19.60
N ASP A 229 -8.19 24.54 -20.90
CA ASP A 229 -7.90 23.28 -21.58
C ASP A 229 -6.71 22.51 -20.96
N ASP A 230 -5.66 23.22 -20.55
CA ASP A 230 -4.45 22.67 -19.95
C ASP A 230 -4.58 22.34 -18.46
N GLU A 231 -5.67 22.80 -17.84
CA GLU A 231 -6.04 22.48 -16.45
C GLU A 231 -6.84 21.16 -16.35
N ILE A 232 -7.30 20.60 -17.47
CA ILE A 232 -8.04 19.33 -17.53
C ILE A 232 -7.13 18.20 -18.03
N LEU A 233 -7.12 17.08 -17.30
CA LEU A 233 -6.46 15.84 -17.70
C LEU A 233 -7.43 14.66 -17.63
N VAL A 234 -7.47 13.87 -18.70
CA VAL A 234 -8.15 12.57 -18.71
C VAL A 234 -7.12 11.44 -18.72
N LEU A 235 -7.26 10.51 -17.77
CA LEU A 235 -6.45 9.31 -17.64
C LEU A 235 -7.26 8.08 -18.05
N ALA A 236 -6.68 7.26 -18.92
CA ALA A 236 -7.26 5.98 -19.33
C ALA A 236 -6.28 4.81 -19.08
N PHE A 237 -6.78 3.58 -19.06
CA PHE A 237 -5.98 2.41 -18.74
C PHE A 237 -5.11 1.92 -19.89
N ASN A 238 -5.63 1.99 -21.11
CA ASN A 238 -4.95 1.50 -22.30
C ASN A 238 -4.88 2.58 -23.40
N LYS A 239 -4.02 2.33 -24.40
CA LYS A 239 -3.78 3.30 -25.48
C LYS A 239 -5.00 3.53 -26.36
N ASN A 240 -5.84 2.52 -26.55
CA ASN A 240 -7.03 2.59 -27.38
C ASN A 240 -8.08 3.49 -26.73
N ALA A 241 -8.39 3.29 -25.45
CA ALA A 241 -9.28 4.15 -24.66
C ALA A 241 -8.77 5.62 -24.63
N ALA A 242 -7.46 5.81 -24.42
CA ALA A 242 -6.87 7.15 -24.47
C ALA A 242 -6.93 7.80 -25.87
N ALA A 243 -6.92 7.01 -26.95
CA ALA A 243 -7.05 7.51 -28.32
C ALA A 243 -8.50 7.85 -28.65
N GLU A 244 -9.42 6.96 -28.30
CA GLU A 244 -10.86 7.14 -28.45
C GLU A 244 -11.32 8.41 -27.74
N ILE A 245 -10.93 8.63 -26.47
CA ILE A 245 -11.32 9.84 -25.75
C ILE A 245 -10.74 11.10 -26.41
N ARG A 246 -9.51 11.06 -26.95
CA ARG A 246 -8.92 12.21 -27.68
C ARG A 246 -9.71 12.53 -28.94
N GLU A 247 -10.08 11.50 -29.70
CA GLU A 247 -10.86 11.65 -30.92
C GLU A 247 -12.25 12.23 -30.61
N ARG A 248 -12.96 11.65 -29.63
CA ARG A 248 -14.25 12.18 -29.18
C ARG A 248 -14.16 13.63 -28.70
N ILE A 249 -13.16 14.00 -27.91
CA ILE A 249 -12.93 15.40 -27.50
C ILE A 249 -12.75 16.30 -28.72
N LYS A 250 -11.92 15.89 -29.68
CA LYS A 250 -11.62 16.68 -30.88
C LYS A 250 -12.83 16.84 -31.80
N GLU A 251 -13.64 15.81 -31.97
CA GLU A 251 -14.81 15.86 -32.86
C GLU A 251 -15.99 16.58 -32.19
N ARG A 252 -16.27 16.23 -30.94
CA ARG A 252 -17.49 16.62 -30.25
C ARG A 252 -17.36 17.94 -29.51
N ILE A 253 -16.29 18.14 -28.75
CA ILE A 253 -16.16 19.35 -27.94
C ILE A 253 -15.76 20.54 -28.83
N ASN A 254 -14.91 20.33 -29.85
CA ASN A 254 -14.53 21.43 -30.74
C ASN A 254 -15.74 22.01 -31.50
N SER A 255 -16.64 21.16 -31.98
CA SER A 255 -17.86 21.59 -32.66
C SER A 255 -18.81 22.33 -31.70
N GLN A 256 -18.96 21.84 -30.46
CA GLN A 256 -19.79 22.46 -29.44
C GLN A 256 -19.28 23.81 -28.94
N LEU A 257 -17.95 24.01 -28.92
CA LEU A 257 -17.33 25.25 -28.43
C LEU A 257 -16.89 26.21 -29.55
N GLY A 258 -16.95 25.78 -30.81
CA GLY A 258 -16.50 26.57 -31.96
C GLY A 258 -15.00 26.90 -31.96
N ARG A 259 -14.18 26.14 -31.23
CA ARG A 259 -12.73 26.34 -31.14
C ARG A 259 -12.00 25.01 -30.97
N THR A 260 -10.72 24.97 -31.33
CA THR A 260 -9.89 23.80 -31.05
C THR A 260 -9.59 23.70 -29.55
N VAL A 261 -9.88 22.54 -28.98
CA VAL A 261 -9.63 22.21 -27.57
C VAL A 261 -8.36 21.37 -27.44
N THR A 262 -7.53 21.67 -26.43
CA THR A 262 -6.24 20.99 -26.21
C THR A 262 -6.18 20.13 -24.94
N ILE A 263 -7.33 19.63 -24.47
CA ILE A 263 -7.39 18.74 -23.31
C ILE A 263 -6.47 17.53 -23.52
N LYS A 264 -5.65 17.23 -22.51
CA LYS A 264 -4.75 16.09 -22.55
C LYS A 264 -5.53 14.83 -22.13
N ALA A 265 -5.57 13.83 -23.00
CA ALA A 265 -6.06 12.49 -22.69
C ALA A 265 -4.94 11.45 -22.93
N ARG A 266 -4.55 10.72 -21.88
CA ARG A 266 -3.34 9.89 -21.85
C ARG A 266 -3.52 8.64 -21.01
N THR A 267 -2.64 7.66 -21.19
CA THR A 267 -2.53 6.57 -20.23
C THR A 267 -1.74 6.99 -19.00
N PHE A 268 -1.97 6.30 -17.88
CA PHE A 268 -1.15 6.44 -16.66
C PHE A 268 0.36 6.32 -16.96
N HIS A 269 0.73 5.31 -17.75
CA HIS A 269 2.11 5.10 -18.19
C HIS A 269 2.62 6.27 -19.03
N ALA A 270 1.85 6.78 -19.99
CA ALA A 270 2.28 7.92 -20.81
C ALA A 270 2.49 9.20 -19.97
N LEU A 271 1.68 9.43 -18.94
CA LEU A 271 1.91 10.49 -17.96
C LEU A 271 3.20 10.24 -17.17
N GLY A 272 3.37 9.05 -16.61
CA GLY A 272 4.57 8.65 -15.88
C GLY A 272 5.86 8.84 -16.68
N LEU A 273 5.87 8.43 -17.95
CA LEU A 273 7.00 8.65 -18.87
C LEU A 273 7.31 10.13 -19.05
N GLN A 274 6.28 10.98 -19.23
CA GLN A 274 6.48 12.41 -19.40
C GLN A 274 7.12 13.03 -18.16
N LEU A 275 6.62 12.68 -16.98
CA LEU A 275 7.15 13.17 -15.71
C LEU A 275 8.61 12.74 -15.54
N TRP A 276 8.89 11.45 -15.80
CA TRP A 276 10.25 10.91 -15.75
C TRP A 276 11.19 11.66 -16.70
N LEU A 277 10.76 11.88 -17.96
CA LEU A 277 11.55 12.62 -18.95
C LEU A 277 11.81 14.07 -18.52
N HIS A 278 10.86 14.72 -17.87
CA HIS A 278 11.04 16.08 -17.36
C HIS A 278 12.11 16.14 -16.27
N GLN A 279 12.07 15.23 -15.29
CA GLN A 279 13.06 15.16 -14.22
C GLN A 279 14.48 14.90 -14.77
N HIS A 280 14.61 14.00 -15.74
CA HIS A 280 15.91 13.58 -16.29
C HIS A 280 16.42 14.45 -17.45
N ALA A 281 15.62 15.41 -17.93
CA ALA A 281 16.06 16.38 -18.93
C ALA A 281 16.99 17.46 -18.35
N SER A 282 16.99 17.65 -17.02
CA SER A 282 17.65 18.77 -16.35
C SER A 282 19.03 18.43 -15.78
N THR A 283 19.37 17.14 -15.68
CA THR A 283 20.50 16.65 -14.87
C THR A 283 21.79 16.42 -15.64
N THR A 284 21.82 16.68 -16.96
CA THR A 284 23.00 16.39 -17.77
C THR A 284 23.40 17.61 -18.58
N GLN A 285 24.40 18.35 -18.09
CA GLN A 285 25.13 19.34 -18.89
C GLN A 285 25.65 18.66 -20.16
N GLY A 286 25.10 19.02 -21.32
CA GLY A 286 25.66 18.69 -22.64
C GLY A 286 25.34 17.33 -23.25
N GLN A 287 24.73 16.37 -22.55
CA GLN A 287 24.28 15.10 -23.17
C GLN A 287 22.79 15.17 -23.54
N GLN A 288 22.49 14.90 -24.82
CA GLN A 288 21.14 14.85 -25.38
C GLN A 288 20.15 14.08 -24.49
N ARG A 289 18.88 14.52 -24.49
CA ARG A 289 17.74 13.84 -23.88
C ARG A 289 17.69 12.36 -24.30
N ARG A 290 18.24 11.44 -23.50
CA ARG A 290 18.19 10.00 -23.82
C ARG A 290 16.88 9.41 -23.29
N ARG A 291 15.96 9.15 -24.22
CA ARG A 291 14.70 8.47 -23.93
C ARG A 291 15.02 7.06 -23.37
N PRO A 292 14.40 6.65 -22.25
CA PRO A 292 14.69 5.35 -21.68
C PRO A 292 14.14 4.24 -22.57
N LYS A 293 14.79 3.08 -22.57
CA LYS A 293 14.26 1.88 -23.22
C LYS A 293 13.30 1.19 -22.26
N LEU A 294 12.06 1.01 -22.71
CA LEU A 294 11.02 0.38 -21.90
C LEU A 294 11.25 -1.13 -21.81
N VAL A 295 11.14 -1.70 -20.62
CA VAL A 295 11.32 -3.14 -20.38
C VAL A 295 10.09 -3.77 -19.72
N GLN A 296 9.87 -5.04 -20.04
CA GLN A 296 8.93 -5.94 -19.36
C GLN A 296 9.72 -7.18 -18.97
N PHE A 297 9.79 -7.51 -17.68
CA PHE A 297 10.71 -8.52 -17.18
C PHE A 297 10.39 -9.94 -17.67
N ASP A 298 9.13 -10.23 -17.94
CA ASP A 298 8.66 -11.46 -18.58
C ASP A 298 9.15 -11.61 -20.02
N LYS A 299 9.29 -10.50 -20.76
CA LYS A 299 9.78 -10.49 -22.16
C LYS A 299 11.29 -10.29 -22.29
N HIS A 300 11.97 -9.89 -21.21
CA HIS A 300 13.41 -9.61 -21.20
C HIS A 300 14.13 -10.36 -20.08
N PRO A 301 14.04 -11.71 -20.02
CA PRO A 301 14.64 -12.49 -18.94
C PRO A 301 16.18 -12.38 -18.89
N HIS A 302 16.82 -12.09 -20.03
CA HIS A 302 18.27 -11.86 -20.12
C HIS A 302 18.75 -10.68 -19.27
N LEU A 303 17.91 -9.66 -19.05
CA LEU A 303 18.26 -8.50 -18.25
C LEU A 303 18.40 -8.86 -16.77
N LEU A 304 17.46 -9.64 -16.25
CA LEU A 304 17.50 -10.12 -14.88
C LEU A 304 18.68 -11.07 -14.68
N LYS A 305 18.95 -11.91 -15.68
CA LYS A 305 20.13 -12.79 -15.69
C LYS A 305 21.44 -11.99 -15.66
N GLN A 306 21.57 -10.93 -16.44
CA GLN A 306 22.76 -10.07 -16.44
C GLN A 306 22.96 -9.36 -15.09
N HIS A 307 21.88 -8.83 -14.50
CA HIS A 307 21.92 -8.23 -13.16
C HIS A 307 22.35 -9.24 -12.10
N LEU A 308 21.74 -10.43 -12.12
CA LEU A 308 22.12 -11.55 -11.25
C LEU A 308 23.60 -11.88 -11.36
N GLN A 309 24.13 -12.04 -12.57
CA GLN A 309 25.55 -12.36 -12.79
C GLN A 309 26.48 -11.28 -12.23
N LYS A 310 26.10 -9.99 -12.36
CA LYS A 310 26.86 -8.88 -11.78
C LYS A 310 26.88 -8.94 -10.25
N LEU A 311 25.76 -9.26 -9.61
CA LEU A 311 25.67 -9.42 -8.16
C LEU A 311 26.48 -10.63 -7.65
N LEU A 312 26.43 -11.74 -8.39
CA LEU A 312 27.22 -12.93 -8.07
C LEU A 312 28.73 -12.68 -8.15
N GLY A 313 29.18 -11.87 -9.11
CA GLY A 313 30.59 -11.49 -9.25
C GLY A 313 31.11 -10.59 -8.12
N ALA A 314 30.24 -9.99 -7.31
CA ALA A 314 30.62 -9.08 -6.23
C ALA A 314 31.02 -9.79 -4.91
N GLY A 315 30.90 -11.12 -4.82
CA GLY A 315 31.45 -11.92 -3.71
C GLY A 315 30.92 -11.57 -2.31
N ASN A 316 29.64 -11.21 -2.21
CA ASN A 316 29.01 -10.65 -1.01
C ASN A 316 28.01 -11.61 -0.34
N ASP A 317 27.39 -11.16 0.76
CA ASP A 317 26.33 -11.87 1.50
C ASP A 317 25.20 -12.41 0.60
N PHE A 318 24.91 -11.72 -0.51
CA PHE A 318 23.90 -12.14 -1.48
C PHE A 318 24.20 -13.52 -2.08
N SER A 319 25.46 -13.80 -2.46
CA SER A 319 25.82 -15.09 -3.07
C SER A 319 25.65 -16.24 -2.08
N ARG A 320 26.00 -16.00 -0.81
CA ARG A 320 25.80 -16.96 0.29
C ARG A 320 24.31 -17.22 0.51
N ASP A 321 23.51 -16.16 0.66
CA ASP A 321 22.08 -16.27 0.96
C ASP A 321 21.29 -16.90 -0.20
N LEU A 322 21.65 -16.61 -1.45
CA LEU A 322 21.08 -17.26 -2.63
C LEU A 322 21.44 -18.74 -2.69
N LEU A 323 22.70 -19.09 -2.42
CA LEU A 323 23.14 -20.49 -2.40
C LEU A 323 22.46 -21.27 -1.28
N GLU A 324 22.36 -20.72 -0.07
CA GLU A 324 21.63 -21.32 1.05
C GLU A 324 20.17 -21.60 0.66
N TRP A 325 19.48 -20.60 0.10
CA TRP A 325 18.11 -20.77 -0.37
C TRP A 325 18.00 -21.84 -1.46
N ALA A 326 18.88 -21.80 -2.47
CA ALA A 326 18.89 -22.77 -3.57
C ALA A 326 19.17 -24.20 -3.09
N THR A 327 19.98 -24.36 -2.05
CA THR A 327 20.38 -25.66 -1.48
C THR A 327 19.27 -26.28 -0.65
N TYR A 328 18.66 -25.50 0.26
CA TYR A 328 17.81 -26.05 1.32
C TYR A 328 16.34 -25.66 1.24
N TYR A 329 16.02 -24.57 0.54
CA TYR A 329 14.71 -23.91 0.58
C TYR A 329 14.09 -23.68 -0.81
N ARG A 330 14.73 -24.14 -1.88
CA ARG A 330 14.25 -23.95 -3.27
C ARG A 330 12.81 -24.44 -3.44
N TYR A 331 12.50 -25.60 -2.87
CA TYR A 331 11.23 -26.29 -3.03
C TYR A 331 10.33 -26.20 -1.78
N PRO A 332 9.00 -26.11 -1.96
CA PRO A 332 8.06 -26.08 -0.84
C PRO A 332 7.97 -27.44 -0.13
N PHE A 333 7.61 -27.43 1.15
CA PHE A 333 7.23 -28.65 1.85
C PHE A 333 5.81 -29.04 1.46
N LEU A 334 5.61 -30.32 1.14
CA LEU A 334 4.27 -30.86 0.90
C LEU A 334 3.59 -31.11 2.25
N ASN A 335 2.37 -30.58 2.41
CA ASN A 335 1.68 -30.55 3.69
C ASN A 335 1.09 -31.91 4.07
N ASP A 336 1.33 -32.33 5.32
CA ASP A 336 0.82 -33.56 5.94
C ASP A 336 -0.73 -33.60 6.02
N ASN A 337 -1.39 -32.44 5.92
CA ASN A 337 -2.85 -32.30 5.95
C ASN A 337 -3.54 -32.59 4.61
N SER A 338 -2.79 -32.99 3.59
CA SER A 338 -3.39 -33.45 2.34
C SER A 338 -4.30 -34.66 2.62
N PRO A 339 -5.49 -34.75 2.00
CA PRO A 339 -6.41 -35.86 2.25
C PRO A 339 -5.74 -37.19 1.87
N SER A 340 -6.05 -38.24 2.64
CA SER A 340 -5.61 -39.59 2.29
C SER A 340 -6.17 -39.96 0.91
N PRO A 341 -5.36 -40.57 0.04
CA PRO A 341 -5.83 -41.11 -1.22
C PRO A 341 -6.77 -42.31 -0.95
N ASP A 342 -7.58 -42.66 -1.94
CA ASP A 342 -8.43 -43.84 -1.89
C ASP A 342 -7.61 -45.09 -1.51
N PRO A 343 -8.03 -45.90 -0.51
CA PRO A 343 -7.35 -47.15 -0.12
C PRO A 343 -7.11 -48.14 -1.27
N ALA A 344 -7.88 -48.06 -2.36
CA ALA A 344 -7.67 -48.86 -3.57
C ALA A 344 -6.40 -48.49 -4.34
N VAL A 345 -5.82 -47.31 -4.08
CA VAL A 345 -4.59 -46.85 -4.75
C VAL A 345 -3.38 -47.53 -4.11
N THR A 346 -2.59 -48.22 -4.93
CA THR A 346 -1.39 -48.91 -4.46
C THR A 346 -0.31 -47.93 -3.98
N LEU A 347 0.51 -48.34 -3.01
CA LEU A 347 1.62 -47.53 -2.51
C LEU A 347 2.57 -47.06 -3.62
N SER A 348 2.87 -47.92 -4.60
CA SER A 348 3.71 -47.58 -5.76
C SER A 348 3.13 -46.43 -6.59
N THR A 349 1.81 -46.37 -6.72
CA THR A 349 1.10 -45.29 -7.43
C THR A 349 1.19 -43.98 -6.64
N LEU A 350 1.10 -44.05 -5.30
CA LEU A 350 1.22 -42.88 -4.42
C LEU A 350 2.63 -42.29 -4.45
N GLU A 351 3.66 -43.12 -4.40
CA GLU A 351 5.06 -42.70 -4.56
C GLU A 351 5.30 -42.10 -5.94
N SER A 352 4.76 -42.71 -7.01
CA SER A 352 4.86 -42.16 -8.37
C SER A 352 4.21 -40.78 -8.48
N ARG A 353 3.05 -40.59 -7.83
CA ARG A 353 2.37 -39.30 -7.76
C ARG A 353 3.17 -38.29 -6.93
N TYR A 354 3.81 -38.70 -5.84
CA TYR A 354 4.70 -37.85 -5.06
C TYR A 354 5.90 -37.37 -5.91
N HIS A 355 6.52 -38.27 -6.68
CA HIS A 355 7.58 -37.89 -7.61
C HIS A 355 7.06 -36.97 -8.73
N GLU A 356 5.84 -37.19 -9.23
CA GLU A 356 5.17 -36.28 -10.17
C GLU A 356 4.91 -34.89 -9.57
N LEU A 357 4.51 -34.81 -8.29
CA LEU A 357 4.39 -33.54 -7.59
C LEU A 357 5.75 -32.85 -7.48
N CYS A 358 6.82 -33.58 -7.11
CA CYS A 358 8.18 -33.05 -7.08
C CYS A 358 8.59 -32.50 -8.46
N ARG A 359 8.23 -33.21 -9.53
CA ARG A 359 8.42 -32.81 -10.94
C ARG A 359 7.63 -31.57 -11.33
N SER A 360 6.40 -31.41 -10.84
CA SER A 360 5.56 -30.26 -11.22
C SER A 360 6.18 -28.90 -10.85
N TYR A 361 7.11 -28.88 -9.88
CA TYR A 361 7.88 -27.71 -9.49
C TYR A 361 9.15 -27.48 -10.31
N VAL A 362 9.47 -28.38 -11.25
CA VAL A 362 10.58 -28.32 -12.20
C VAL A 362 9.98 -28.23 -13.61
N LYS A 363 10.01 -27.04 -14.21
CA LYS A 363 9.42 -26.74 -15.52
C LYS A 363 10.38 -26.95 -16.68
N SER A 364 11.65 -27.26 -16.41
CA SER A 364 12.62 -27.53 -17.49
C SER A 364 12.16 -28.74 -18.32
N LYS A 365 11.91 -28.49 -19.61
CA LYS A 365 11.62 -29.54 -20.60
C LYS A 365 12.70 -30.63 -20.52
N GLN A 366 12.27 -31.88 -20.64
CA GLN A 366 13.11 -33.08 -20.65
C GLN A 366 14.46 -32.83 -21.33
N ARG A 367 15.55 -33.17 -20.65
CA ARG A 367 16.87 -33.25 -21.28
C ARG A 367 17.01 -34.66 -21.87
N ASP A 368 17.47 -34.75 -23.11
CA ASP A 368 17.68 -36.03 -23.80
C ASP A 368 18.50 -37.00 -22.94
N GLY A 369 18.02 -38.25 -22.84
CA GLY A 369 18.75 -39.37 -22.23
C GLY A 369 18.52 -39.62 -20.74
N GLN A 370 17.55 -38.97 -20.08
CA GLN A 370 17.25 -39.19 -18.66
C GLN A 370 16.04 -40.11 -18.43
N THR A 371 16.11 -40.94 -17.38
CA THR A 371 15.01 -41.83 -16.97
C THR A 371 13.82 -41.01 -16.47
N TRP A 372 12.60 -41.50 -16.69
CA TRP A 372 11.36 -40.79 -16.37
C TRP A 372 11.18 -40.44 -14.89
N ASP A 373 11.91 -41.09 -13.99
CA ASP A 373 11.74 -40.97 -12.54
C ASP A 373 12.68 -39.96 -11.87
N LEU A 374 13.83 -39.63 -12.47
CA LEU A 374 14.84 -38.74 -11.89
C LEU A 374 14.71 -37.34 -12.48
N ALA A 375 14.15 -36.41 -11.73
CA ALA A 375 13.73 -35.12 -12.30
C ALA A 375 13.89 -33.92 -11.39
N VAL A 376 14.29 -34.09 -10.12
CA VAL A 376 14.64 -32.96 -9.26
C VAL A 376 16.11 -32.62 -9.47
N PRO A 377 16.46 -31.45 -10.03
CA PRO A 377 17.84 -31.07 -10.27
C PRO A 377 18.60 -30.81 -8.95
N THR A 378 19.84 -31.26 -8.91
CA THR A 378 20.79 -30.95 -7.84
C THR A 378 21.67 -29.74 -8.22
N LEU A 379 22.51 -29.29 -7.30
CA LEU A 379 23.54 -28.28 -7.53
C LEU A 379 24.70 -28.80 -8.38
N GLN A 380 24.83 -30.13 -8.54
CA GLN A 380 25.77 -30.71 -9.47
C GLN A 380 25.15 -30.72 -10.87
N PRO A 381 25.77 -30.04 -11.87
CA PRO A 381 25.22 -29.96 -13.21
C PRO A 381 24.97 -31.35 -13.81
N GLY A 382 23.74 -31.58 -14.29
CA GLY A 382 23.37 -32.82 -14.97
C GLY A 382 22.96 -33.96 -14.05
N ILE A 383 23.00 -33.79 -12.73
CA ILE A 383 22.57 -34.81 -11.76
C ILE A 383 21.19 -34.48 -11.20
N PHE A 384 20.34 -35.51 -11.14
CA PHE A 384 18.94 -35.44 -10.75
C PHE A 384 18.62 -36.54 -9.75
N VAL A 385 17.65 -36.28 -8.88
CA VAL A 385 17.18 -37.19 -7.82
C VAL A 385 15.64 -37.28 -7.83
N ARG A 386 15.06 -38.21 -7.05
CA ARG A 386 13.61 -38.49 -7.03
C ARG A 386 12.80 -37.50 -6.21
N SER A 387 13.36 -36.99 -5.10
CA SER A 387 12.63 -36.12 -4.17
C SER A 387 13.33 -34.79 -3.86
N HIS A 388 12.56 -33.80 -3.41
CA HIS A 388 13.11 -32.52 -2.96
C HIS A 388 14.02 -32.67 -1.75
N GLU A 389 13.77 -33.65 -0.89
CA GLU A 389 14.54 -33.90 0.33
C GLU A 389 15.87 -34.61 0.01
N GLU A 390 15.87 -35.59 -0.89
CA GLU A 390 17.09 -36.18 -1.45
C GLU A 390 17.97 -35.14 -2.13
N ALA A 391 17.39 -34.14 -2.81
CA ALA A 391 18.18 -33.08 -3.45
C ALA A 391 18.96 -32.28 -2.41
N LYS A 392 18.38 -32.01 -1.22
CA LYS A 392 19.08 -31.34 -0.12
C LYS A 392 20.23 -32.19 0.41
N ILE A 393 20.00 -33.50 0.59
CA ILE A 393 21.03 -34.45 1.04
C ILE A 393 22.16 -34.54 0.01
N TYR A 394 21.83 -34.76 -1.26
CA TYR A 394 22.80 -34.82 -2.36
C TYR A 394 23.66 -33.55 -2.39
N ASN A 395 23.02 -32.37 -2.35
CA ASN A 395 23.73 -31.10 -2.40
C ASN A 395 24.71 -30.94 -1.24
N TRP A 396 24.30 -31.30 -0.02
CA TRP A 396 25.17 -31.26 1.14
C TRP A 396 26.37 -32.20 0.97
N LEU A 397 26.15 -33.46 0.59
CA LEU A 397 27.21 -34.45 0.35
C LEU A 397 28.21 -33.98 -0.72
N TYR A 398 27.69 -33.43 -1.83
CA TYR A 398 28.49 -32.88 -2.91
C TYR A 398 29.36 -31.70 -2.45
N LEU A 399 28.79 -30.74 -1.72
CA LEU A 399 29.51 -29.57 -1.22
C LEU A 399 30.59 -29.94 -0.19
N HIS A 400 30.35 -30.99 0.60
CA HIS A 400 31.28 -31.54 1.60
C HIS A 400 32.28 -32.57 1.03
N ARG A 401 32.26 -32.82 -0.29
CA ARG A 401 33.12 -33.80 -0.99
C ARG A 401 33.11 -35.17 -0.32
N VAL A 402 31.93 -35.62 0.12
CA VAL A 402 31.75 -36.98 0.63
C VAL A 402 31.87 -37.94 -0.56
N ASP A 403 32.50 -39.09 -0.36
CA ASP A 403 32.54 -40.15 -1.36
C ASP A 403 31.26 -40.99 -1.27
N PHE A 404 30.37 -40.83 -2.27
CA PHE A 404 29.06 -41.46 -2.29
C PHE A 404 28.59 -41.80 -3.70
N ALA A 405 27.69 -42.76 -3.78
CA ALA A 405 26.89 -43.07 -4.96
C ALA A 405 25.40 -42.92 -4.63
N TYR A 406 24.64 -42.30 -5.53
CA TYR A 406 23.18 -42.19 -5.43
C TYR A 406 22.52 -43.35 -6.18
N GLU A 407 21.50 -43.97 -5.59
CA GLU A 407 20.79 -45.13 -6.16
C GLU A 407 21.72 -46.24 -6.67
N LYS A 408 22.74 -46.57 -5.87
CA LYS A 408 23.60 -47.71 -6.18
C LYS A 408 22.87 -49.02 -5.87
N ALA A 409 22.91 -49.95 -6.81
CA ALA A 409 22.34 -51.29 -6.64
C ALA A 409 22.97 -52.00 -5.43
N CYS A 410 22.11 -52.48 -4.53
CA CYS A 410 22.51 -53.28 -3.39
C CYS A 410 22.92 -54.71 -3.80
N PRO A 411 23.78 -55.37 -3.01
CA PRO A 411 24.04 -56.80 -3.11
C PRO A 411 22.75 -57.64 -3.20
N PRO A 412 22.76 -58.75 -3.96
CA PRO A 412 21.58 -59.59 -4.20
C PRO A 412 20.85 -60.05 -2.94
N GLU A 413 21.60 -60.31 -1.87
CA GLU A 413 21.07 -60.78 -0.59
C GLU A 413 20.19 -59.71 0.07
N ILE A 414 20.67 -58.46 0.09
CA ILE A 414 19.94 -57.31 0.64
C ILE A 414 18.72 -57.01 -0.24
N ALA A 415 18.89 -57.04 -1.56
CA ALA A 415 17.80 -56.80 -2.49
C ALA A 415 16.67 -57.82 -2.29
N HIS A 416 17.01 -59.11 -2.20
CA HIS A 416 16.04 -60.19 -1.99
C HIS A 416 15.23 -59.99 -0.71
N ASP A 417 15.88 -59.66 0.42
CA ASP A 417 15.19 -59.46 1.68
C ASP A 417 14.21 -58.26 1.66
N ILE A 418 14.51 -57.22 0.88
CA ILE A 418 13.66 -56.03 0.79
C ILE A 418 12.47 -56.22 -0.15
N ASN A 419 12.69 -56.70 -1.37
CA ASN A 419 11.68 -56.70 -2.44
C ASN A 419 11.32 -58.11 -2.96
N ASN A 420 11.85 -59.17 -2.34
CA ASN A 420 11.71 -60.57 -2.74
C ASN A 420 12.27 -60.84 -4.15
N ARG A 421 13.24 -60.05 -4.63
CA ARG A 421 13.90 -60.19 -5.95
C ARG A 421 15.41 -59.98 -5.81
N ALA A 422 16.20 -60.79 -6.50
CA ALA A 422 17.66 -60.86 -6.29
C ALA A 422 18.47 -59.69 -6.86
N SER A 423 17.91 -58.71 -7.58
CA SER A 423 18.74 -57.72 -8.30
C SER A 423 18.14 -56.32 -8.49
N ASN A 424 17.11 -55.95 -7.72
CA ASN A 424 16.27 -54.78 -8.08
C ASN A 424 16.09 -53.77 -6.95
N TYR A 425 17.06 -53.66 -6.05
CA TYR A 425 16.98 -52.67 -4.96
C TYR A 425 18.20 -51.75 -4.97
N GLU A 426 17.92 -50.47 -4.93
CA GLU A 426 18.90 -49.38 -4.86
C GLU A 426 18.63 -48.62 -3.56
N ALA A 427 19.65 -48.46 -2.72
CA ALA A 427 19.56 -47.59 -1.56
C ALA A 427 19.70 -46.12 -2.00
N ASP A 428 19.03 -45.19 -1.31
CA ASP A 428 19.02 -43.77 -1.70
C ASP A 428 20.46 -43.23 -1.82
N PHE A 429 21.31 -43.51 -0.83
CA PHE A 429 22.73 -43.20 -0.88
C PHE A 429 23.59 -44.36 -0.37
N THR A 430 24.74 -44.56 -1.01
CA THR A 430 25.78 -45.51 -0.58
C THR A 430 27.09 -44.77 -0.37
N TYR A 431 27.76 -45.00 0.76
CA TYR A 431 29.01 -44.33 1.14
C TYR A 431 30.19 -45.29 1.20
N PHE A 432 31.37 -44.74 0.93
CA PHE A 432 32.63 -45.47 0.90
C PHE A 432 33.54 -45.03 2.06
N PRO A 433 33.79 -45.90 3.05
CA PRO A 433 34.75 -45.60 4.12
C PRO A 433 36.16 -45.37 3.57
N ALA A 434 36.95 -44.53 4.25
CA ALA A 434 38.33 -44.27 3.88
C ALA A 434 39.24 -45.50 4.05
N ASP A 435 38.94 -46.36 5.04
CA ASP A 435 39.59 -47.65 5.22
C ASP A 435 38.98 -48.68 4.27
N LYS A 436 39.75 -49.10 3.25
CA LYS A 436 39.33 -50.07 2.24
C LYS A 436 38.97 -51.46 2.79
N ARG A 437 39.29 -51.75 4.06
CA ARG A 437 38.89 -52.99 4.75
C ARG A 437 37.45 -52.94 5.25
N MET A 438 36.86 -51.75 5.36
CA MET A 438 35.47 -51.55 5.73
C MET A 438 34.59 -51.66 4.48
N GLN A 439 33.40 -52.24 4.65
CA GLN A 439 32.42 -52.37 3.58
C GLN A 439 31.56 -51.11 3.44
N GLU A 440 30.83 -51.06 2.33
CA GLU A 440 29.90 -49.98 2.01
C GLU A 440 28.83 -49.78 3.09
N ILE A 441 28.44 -48.52 3.26
CA ILE A 441 27.41 -48.06 4.19
C ILE A 441 26.20 -47.60 3.38
N TYR A 442 25.01 -48.07 3.74
CA TYR A 442 23.76 -47.75 3.06
C TYR A 442 22.97 -46.72 3.85
N HIS A 443 22.32 -45.81 3.14
CA HIS A 443 21.52 -44.74 3.71
C HIS A 443 20.15 -44.67 3.03
N GLU A 444 19.12 -44.76 3.87
CA GLU A 444 17.72 -44.53 3.48
C GLU A 444 17.21 -43.25 4.13
N HIS A 445 16.52 -42.44 3.32
CA HIS A 445 15.79 -41.26 3.74
C HIS A 445 14.29 -41.57 3.75
N PHE A 446 13.67 -41.49 4.92
CA PHE A 446 12.25 -41.79 5.07
C PHE A 446 11.38 -40.54 5.16
N GLY A 447 10.27 -40.54 4.42
CA GLY A 447 9.21 -39.55 4.49
C GLY A 447 8.39 -39.61 5.79
N LEU A 448 9.05 -39.64 6.96
CA LEU A 448 8.43 -39.82 8.28
C LEU A 448 8.60 -38.57 9.14
N ASN A 449 7.55 -38.26 9.91
CA ASN A 449 7.57 -37.20 10.91
C ASN A 449 8.25 -37.65 12.22
N ALA A 450 8.28 -36.78 13.23
CA ALA A 450 8.96 -37.04 14.51
C ALA A 450 8.39 -38.25 15.28
N GLU A 451 7.11 -38.56 15.08
CA GLU A 451 6.44 -39.73 15.67
C GLU A 451 6.58 -41.00 14.81
N GLY A 452 7.39 -40.97 13.75
CA GLY A 452 7.59 -42.10 12.83
C GLY A 452 6.37 -42.38 11.95
N ARG A 453 5.51 -41.39 11.73
CA ARG A 453 4.29 -41.48 10.92
C ARG A 453 4.53 -40.93 9.52
N ALA A 454 3.97 -41.59 8.52
CA ALA A 454 4.05 -41.13 7.13
C ALA A 454 2.89 -40.14 6.81
N PRO A 455 3.12 -39.14 5.95
CA PRO A 455 2.06 -38.28 5.45
C PRO A 455 0.93 -39.08 4.80
N LYS A 456 -0.31 -38.60 4.96
CA LYS A 456 -1.50 -39.25 4.41
C LYS A 456 -1.42 -39.45 2.90
N PHE A 457 -0.91 -38.45 2.18
CA PHE A 457 -0.76 -38.51 0.73
C PHE A 457 0.28 -39.54 0.26
N LEU A 458 1.20 -39.97 1.13
CA LEU A 458 2.28 -40.91 0.83
C LEU A 458 1.91 -42.37 1.21
N GLY A 459 0.66 -42.63 1.58
CA GLY A 459 0.16 -43.98 1.87
C GLY A 459 0.14 -44.36 3.36
N ALA A 460 0.41 -43.41 4.26
CA ALA A 460 0.27 -43.56 5.71
C ALA A 460 0.84 -44.89 6.26
N LYS A 461 0.00 -45.77 6.81
CA LYS A 461 0.43 -47.03 7.45
C LYS A 461 1.14 -48.00 6.50
N GLU A 462 0.81 -48.02 5.22
CA GLU A 462 1.48 -48.92 4.26
C GLU A 462 2.92 -48.48 3.98
N TYR A 463 3.15 -47.16 3.88
CA TYR A 463 4.50 -46.61 3.79
C TYR A 463 5.31 -46.89 5.07
N GLU A 464 4.70 -46.70 6.25
CA GLU A 464 5.33 -47.01 7.54
C GLU A 464 5.79 -48.48 7.62
N LYS A 465 4.94 -49.44 7.18
CA LYS A 465 5.31 -50.86 7.11
C LYS A 465 6.49 -51.10 6.19
N ARG A 466 6.51 -50.47 5.01
CA ARG A 466 7.63 -50.60 4.05
C ARG A 466 8.91 -50.02 4.61
N ALA A 467 8.86 -48.84 5.23
CA ALA A 467 10.00 -48.21 5.90
C ALA A 467 10.55 -49.11 7.04
N ASN A 468 9.66 -49.68 7.86
CA ASN A 468 10.04 -50.63 8.92
C ASN A 468 10.69 -51.90 8.36
N LYS A 469 10.18 -52.45 7.24
CA LYS A 469 10.79 -53.60 6.57
C LYS A 469 12.22 -53.29 6.12
N LYS A 470 12.40 -52.18 5.40
CA LYS A 470 13.73 -51.71 4.95
C LYS A 470 14.69 -51.53 6.13
N ARG A 471 14.25 -50.81 7.17
CA ARG A 471 15.02 -50.60 8.41
C ARG A 471 15.47 -51.92 9.02
N HIS A 472 14.57 -52.89 9.14
CA HIS A 472 14.90 -54.19 9.72
C HIS A 472 15.96 -54.93 8.90
N VAL A 473 15.84 -54.97 7.57
CA VAL A 473 16.83 -55.61 6.70
C VAL A 473 18.20 -54.97 6.85
N PHE A 474 18.28 -53.63 6.75
CA PHE A 474 19.55 -52.91 6.85
C PHE A 474 20.17 -52.96 8.25
N GLN A 475 19.38 -53.07 9.32
CA GLN A 475 19.89 -53.29 10.66
C GLN A 475 20.48 -54.70 10.85
N ASN A 476 20.09 -55.66 10.03
CA ASN A 476 20.54 -57.07 10.11
C ASN A 476 21.69 -57.40 9.15
N LEU A 477 22.31 -56.41 8.52
CA LEU A 477 23.48 -56.60 7.67
C LEU A 477 24.59 -57.41 8.36
N LEU A 478 25.34 -58.17 7.55
CA LEU A 478 26.46 -58.98 8.02
C LEU A 478 27.44 -58.15 8.85
N VAL A 479 27.68 -58.65 10.07
CA VAL A 479 28.54 -58.06 11.08
C VAL A 479 30.00 -58.39 10.75
N THR A 480 30.88 -57.40 10.81
CA THR A 480 32.33 -57.62 10.77
C THR A 480 32.98 -57.06 12.04
N PRO A 481 34.21 -57.47 12.41
CA PRO A 481 34.92 -56.90 13.55
C PRO A 481 35.09 -55.37 13.47
N LEU A 482 35.19 -54.82 12.26
CA LEU A 482 35.32 -53.37 12.02
C LEU A 482 33.96 -52.67 11.88
N GLN A 483 32.88 -53.42 11.63
CA GLN A 483 31.53 -52.89 11.40
C GLN A 483 30.50 -53.78 12.10
N PRO A 484 30.24 -53.57 13.41
CA PRO A 484 29.23 -54.32 14.13
C PRO A 484 27.82 -54.06 13.57
N LYS A 485 26.84 -54.88 13.94
CA LYS A 485 25.45 -54.76 13.49
C LYS A 485 24.92 -53.32 13.60
N GLY A 486 24.29 -52.81 12.54
CA GLY A 486 23.78 -51.42 12.46
C GLY A 486 24.81 -50.32 12.17
N SER A 487 26.12 -50.61 12.25
CA SER A 487 27.18 -49.64 11.89
C SER A 487 27.30 -49.38 10.38
N ARG A 488 26.58 -50.14 9.55
CA ARG A 488 26.56 -50.00 8.09
C ARG A 488 25.27 -49.42 7.53
N PHE A 489 24.39 -48.98 8.42
CA PHE A 489 23.14 -48.35 8.07
C PHE A 489 23.08 -46.95 8.67
N ILE A 490 22.66 -45.99 7.84
CA ILE A 490 22.32 -44.63 8.21
C ILE A 490 20.85 -44.42 7.87
N GLU A 491 20.13 -43.81 8.78
CA GLU A 491 18.73 -43.46 8.56
C GLU A 491 18.57 -41.97 8.80
N THR A 492 17.88 -41.31 7.86
CA THR A 492 17.38 -39.95 8.06
C THR A 492 15.89 -39.89 7.77
N SER A 493 15.23 -38.82 8.21
CA SER A 493 13.80 -38.63 7.99
C SER A 493 13.44 -37.18 7.70
N SER A 494 12.24 -36.96 7.13
CA SER A 494 11.69 -35.61 6.94
C SER A 494 11.62 -34.82 8.24
N ALA A 495 11.45 -35.47 9.40
CA ALA A 495 11.50 -34.83 10.70
C ALA A 495 12.82 -34.07 10.93
N GLY A 496 13.96 -34.72 10.63
CA GLY A 496 15.28 -34.11 10.78
C GLY A 496 15.52 -32.94 9.81
N ILE A 497 14.83 -32.92 8.67
CA ILE A 497 14.85 -31.77 7.75
C ILE A 497 14.04 -30.61 8.32
N ARG A 498 12.89 -30.90 8.92
CA ARG A 498 11.97 -29.88 9.47
C ARG A 498 12.54 -29.21 10.72
N ASP A 499 13.22 -29.95 11.59
CA ASP A 499 13.84 -29.40 12.81
C ASP A 499 15.28 -28.91 12.60
N GLY A 500 15.87 -29.14 11.41
CA GLY A 500 17.21 -28.72 11.03
C GLY A 500 18.35 -29.61 11.53
N SER A 501 18.04 -30.70 12.24
CA SER A 501 19.05 -31.59 12.85
C SER A 501 19.69 -32.59 11.88
N LEU A 502 19.13 -32.75 10.65
CA LEU A 502 19.54 -33.81 9.73
C LEU A 502 21.04 -33.77 9.42
N PHE A 503 21.58 -32.61 9.02
CA PHE A 503 22.95 -32.54 8.50
C PHE A 503 24.00 -32.73 9.60
N ASP A 504 23.77 -32.17 10.78
CA ASP A 504 24.63 -32.40 11.95
C ASP A 504 24.64 -33.87 12.36
N THR A 505 23.47 -34.52 12.30
CA THR A 505 23.32 -35.94 12.61
C THR A 505 24.00 -36.81 11.55
N LEU A 506 23.79 -36.50 10.28
CA LEU A 506 24.38 -37.21 9.14
C LEU A 506 25.91 -37.11 9.19
N GLU A 507 26.47 -35.92 9.43
CA GLU A 507 27.92 -35.73 9.55
C GLU A 507 28.53 -36.59 10.67
N LYS A 508 27.91 -36.57 11.86
CA LYS A 508 28.34 -37.41 13.00
C LYS A 508 28.29 -38.90 12.63
N GLN A 509 27.21 -39.34 11.99
CA GLN A 509 27.02 -40.74 11.62
C GLN A 509 28.01 -41.20 10.54
N LEU A 510 28.31 -40.36 9.54
CA LEU A 510 29.29 -40.62 8.50
C LEU A 510 30.70 -40.77 9.08
N LYS A 511 31.13 -39.78 9.90
CA LYS A 511 32.45 -39.80 10.54
C LYS A 511 32.62 -41.00 11.47
N ALA A 512 31.59 -41.32 12.25
CA ALA A 512 31.61 -42.48 13.15
C ALA A 512 31.78 -43.83 12.41
N ARG A 513 31.49 -43.87 11.11
CA ARG A 513 31.60 -45.06 10.27
C ARG A 513 32.78 -45.01 9.30
N GLY A 514 33.74 -44.11 9.54
CA GLY A 514 34.97 -44.00 8.76
C GLY A 514 34.82 -43.31 7.40
N VAL A 515 33.70 -42.64 7.14
CA VAL A 515 33.52 -41.83 5.93
C VAL A 515 34.14 -40.45 6.15
N THR A 516 34.93 -39.98 5.18
CA THR A 516 35.54 -38.65 5.26
C THR A 516 34.51 -37.60 4.88
N VAL A 517 34.32 -36.61 5.77
CA VAL A 517 33.50 -35.42 5.52
C VAL A 517 34.40 -34.20 5.61
N HIS A 518 34.55 -33.47 4.50
CA HIS A 518 35.34 -32.24 4.47
C HIS A 518 34.46 -31.02 4.81
N PRO A 519 35.04 -29.89 5.22
CA PRO A 519 34.33 -28.62 5.19
C PRO A 519 33.82 -28.30 3.79
N GLU A 520 32.77 -27.48 3.71
CA GLU A 520 32.19 -27.10 2.42
C GLU A 520 33.25 -26.50 1.48
N CYS A 521 33.26 -26.98 0.23
CA CYS A 521 34.26 -26.57 -0.75
C CYS A 521 33.83 -25.31 -1.50
N GLU A 522 34.51 -24.18 -1.24
CA GLU A 522 34.24 -22.89 -1.92
C GLU A 522 34.28 -22.98 -3.45
N LYS A 523 35.18 -23.79 -4.02
CA LYS A 523 35.23 -24.02 -5.47
C LYS A 523 33.96 -24.72 -5.98
N LEU A 524 33.43 -25.68 -5.22
CA LEU A 524 32.17 -26.35 -5.58
C LEU A 524 30.96 -25.46 -5.36
N LYS A 525 30.95 -24.62 -4.31
CA LYS A 525 29.93 -23.58 -4.12
C LYS A 525 29.85 -22.63 -5.30
N ALA A 526 30.99 -22.09 -5.74
CA ALA A 526 31.06 -21.20 -6.89
C ALA A 526 30.55 -21.90 -8.17
N LYS A 527 30.95 -23.15 -8.40
CA LYS A 527 30.48 -23.96 -9.53
C LYS A 527 28.96 -24.23 -9.48
N ALA A 528 28.47 -24.62 -8.31
CA ALA A 528 27.05 -24.87 -8.04
C ALA A 528 26.20 -23.62 -8.29
N LEU A 529 26.63 -22.48 -7.73
CA LEU A 529 25.95 -21.21 -7.87
C LEU A 529 25.96 -20.72 -9.33
N ALA A 530 27.10 -20.85 -10.01
CA ALA A 530 27.21 -20.50 -11.43
C ALA A 530 26.28 -21.35 -12.31
N ALA A 531 26.15 -22.65 -12.01
CA ALA A 531 25.22 -23.53 -12.71
C ALA A 531 23.76 -23.20 -12.40
N PHE A 532 23.43 -22.99 -11.12
CA PHE A 532 22.10 -22.60 -10.67
C PHE A 532 21.65 -21.26 -11.28
N ALA A 533 22.56 -20.31 -11.44
CA ALA A 533 22.28 -19.02 -12.09
C ALA A 533 21.93 -19.13 -13.59
N GLN A 534 22.02 -20.32 -14.20
CA GLN A 534 21.59 -20.60 -15.57
C GLN A 534 20.24 -21.34 -15.63
N ASP A 535 19.65 -21.67 -14.48
CA ASP A 535 18.40 -22.43 -14.37
C ASP A 535 17.22 -21.62 -14.90
N THR A 536 16.51 -22.19 -15.87
CA THR A 536 15.37 -21.54 -16.54
C THR A 536 14.19 -21.32 -15.61
N ASP A 537 13.92 -22.27 -14.72
CA ASP A 537 12.77 -22.21 -13.81
C ASP A 537 13.01 -21.14 -12.74
N PHE A 538 14.27 -21.01 -12.33
CA PHE A 538 14.70 -19.94 -11.45
C PHE A 538 14.51 -18.56 -12.11
N HIS A 539 14.92 -18.39 -13.37
CA HIS A 539 14.71 -17.13 -14.08
C HIS A 539 13.22 -16.77 -14.26
N ASP A 540 12.37 -17.77 -14.50
CA ASP A 540 10.92 -17.60 -14.54
C ASP A 540 10.34 -17.13 -13.21
N LEU A 541 10.78 -17.75 -12.10
CA LEU A 541 10.39 -17.34 -10.75
C LEU A 541 10.84 -15.90 -10.47
N LEU A 542 12.10 -15.58 -10.80
CA LEU A 542 12.69 -14.27 -10.62
C LEU A 542 11.91 -13.20 -11.40
N ALA A 543 11.61 -13.42 -12.67
CA ALA A 543 10.85 -12.50 -13.50
C ALA A 543 9.43 -12.27 -12.97
N LYS A 544 8.74 -13.34 -12.57
CA LYS A 544 7.38 -13.25 -12.01
C LYS A 544 7.37 -12.50 -10.69
N PHE A 545 8.32 -12.78 -9.80
CA PHE A 545 8.38 -12.09 -8.51
C PHE A 545 8.69 -10.61 -8.70
N VAL A 546 9.73 -10.25 -9.45
CA VAL A 546 10.13 -8.86 -9.69
C VAL A 546 8.97 -8.07 -10.29
N SER A 547 8.29 -8.62 -11.30
CA SER A 547 7.14 -7.97 -11.94
C SER A 547 6.00 -7.74 -10.93
N LYS A 548 5.56 -8.79 -10.22
CA LYS A 548 4.45 -8.69 -9.25
C LYS A 548 4.78 -7.77 -8.08
N HIS A 549 6.02 -7.83 -7.57
CA HIS A 549 6.45 -6.98 -6.46
C HIS A 549 6.38 -5.50 -6.86
N ARG A 550 6.96 -5.15 -8.01
CA ARG A 550 6.97 -3.76 -8.51
C ARG A 550 5.56 -3.26 -8.82
N ASP A 551 4.72 -4.08 -9.48
CA ASP A 551 3.33 -3.72 -9.79
C ASP A 551 2.47 -3.51 -8.53
N SER A 552 2.74 -4.28 -7.46
CA SER A 552 2.00 -4.18 -6.21
C SER A 552 2.27 -2.88 -5.45
N GLY A 553 3.46 -2.31 -5.60
CA GLY A 553 3.92 -1.16 -4.83
C GLY A 553 4.10 -1.43 -3.34
N LEU A 554 4.21 -2.70 -2.93
CA LEU A 554 4.46 -3.09 -1.54
C LEU A 554 5.94 -2.95 -1.20
N THR A 555 6.26 -2.51 0.02
CA THR A 555 7.64 -2.54 0.53
C THR A 555 8.03 -3.95 0.98
N PHE A 556 9.33 -4.23 1.09
CA PHE A 556 9.78 -5.52 1.64
C PHE A 556 9.36 -5.70 3.11
N ASP A 557 9.17 -4.62 3.87
CA ASP A 557 8.69 -4.69 5.25
C ASP A 557 7.20 -5.02 5.30
N GLU A 558 6.39 -4.45 4.40
CA GLU A 558 4.98 -4.84 4.21
C GLU A 558 4.86 -6.31 3.74
N LEU A 559 5.79 -6.79 2.89
CA LEU A 559 5.86 -8.20 2.51
C LEU A 559 6.18 -9.08 3.71
N GLN A 560 7.09 -8.65 4.59
CA GLN A 560 7.44 -9.38 5.82
C GLN A 560 6.23 -9.48 6.77
N THR A 561 5.42 -8.42 6.91
CA THR A 561 4.19 -8.50 7.74
C THR A 561 3.15 -9.45 7.15
N ARG A 562 3.07 -9.57 5.81
CA ARG A 562 2.18 -10.55 5.17
C ARG A 562 2.70 -11.97 5.31
N TYR A 563 4.01 -12.14 5.41
CA TYR A 563 4.68 -13.41 5.63
C TYR A 563 4.26 -14.10 6.95
N ASP A 564 3.96 -13.33 8.00
CA ASP A 564 3.52 -13.89 9.29
C ASP A 564 2.17 -14.62 9.18
N ARG A 565 1.43 -14.42 8.08
CA ARG A 565 0.14 -15.07 7.80
C ARG A 565 0.27 -16.38 7.01
N LEU A 566 1.48 -16.75 6.56
CA LEU A 566 1.73 -18.02 5.87
C LEU A 566 1.77 -19.19 6.86
N ASP A 567 1.50 -20.40 6.33
CA ASP A 567 1.69 -21.66 7.04
C ASP A 567 3.13 -21.76 7.58
N SER A 568 3.29 -22.33 8.77
CA SER A 568 4.58 -22.39 9.46
C SER A 568 5.65 -23.14 8.68
N GLU A 569 5.27 -24.09 7.82
CA GLU A 569 6.19 -24.95 7.07
C GLU A 569 6.84 -24.22 5.88
N ASN A 570 6.08 -23.43 5.11
CA ASN A 570 6.62 -22.64 4.00
C ASN A 570 7.07 -21.23 4.39
N ARG A 571 6.88 -20.88 5.65
CA ARG A 571 7.33 -19.62 6.24
C ARG A 571 8.83 -19.46 6.06
N GLU A 572 9.67 -20.33 6.66
CA GLU A 572 11.13 -20.18 6.61
C GLU A 572 11.67 -20.11 5.17
N ARG A 573 11.13 -20.95 4.27
CA ARG A 573 11.45 -20.90 2.83
C ARG A 573 11.22 -19.51 2.23
N SER A 574 10.09 -18.89 2.54
CA SER A 574 9.73 -17.56 2.04
C SER A 574 10.61 -16.47 2.67
N ASN A 575 10.98 -16.62 3.95
CA ASN A 575 11.94 -15.73 4.62
C ASN A 575 13.28 -15.73 3.88
N ARG A 576 13.87 -16.92 3.70
CA ARG A 576 15.15 -17.12 3.02
C ARG A 576 15.11 -16.61 1.58
N PHE A 577 13.99 -16.76 0.89
CA PHE A 577 13.78 -16.17 -0.43
C PHE A 577 13.84 -14.63 -0.39
N LEU A 578 13.11 -13.99 0.54
CA LEU A 578 13.09 -12.54 0.65
C LEU A 578 14.45 -11.95 1.06
N LYS A 579 15.25 -12.69 1.84
CA LYS A 579 16.58 -12.26 2.31
C LYS A 579 17.51 -11.88 1.16
N TRP A 580 17.63 -12.72 0.13
CA TRP A 580 18.46 -12.41 -1.04
C TRP A 580 17.70 -11.59 -2.10
N MET A 581 16.37 -11.68 -2.17
CA MET A 581 15.57 -10.89 -3.13
C MET A 581 15.49 -9.40 -2.81
N ARG A 582 15.58 -9.01 -1.54
CA ARG A 582 15.61 -7.60 -1.12
C ARG A 582 16.78 -6.84 -1.78
N PRO A 583 18.06 -7.21 -1.53
CA PRO A 583 19.18 -6.54 -2.16
C PRO A 583 19.19 -6.69 -3.69
N TYR A 584 18.64 -7.79 -4.24
CA TYR A 584 18.46 -7.94 -5.69
C TYR A 584 17.57 -6.84 -6.27
N CYS A 585 16.38 -6.64 -5.71
CA CYS A 585 15.41 -5.66 -6.17
C CYS A 585 15.86 -4.22 -5.92
N GLU A 586 16.48 -3.95 -4.77
CA GLU A 586 17.00 -2.61 -4.42
C GLU A 586 18.12 -2.16 -5.37
N SER A 587 19.01 -3.08 -5.76
CA SER A 587 20.08 -2.79 -6.71
C SER A 587 19.63 -2.81 -8.17
N LEU A 588 18.46 -3.37 -8.48
CA LEU A 588 17.95 -3.47 -9.85
C LEU A 588 17.69 -2.10 -10.47
N ASP A 589 17.16 -1.13 -9.71
CA ASP A 589 16.93 0.23 -10.20
C ASP A 589 18.24 0.93 -10.56
N VAL A 590 19.29 0.74 -9.75
CA VAL A 590 20.64 1.26 -10.03
C VAL A 590 21.22 0.59 -11.27
N PHE A 591 21.09 -0.74 -11.39
CA PHE A 591 21.54 -1.48 -12.56
C PHE A 591 20.84 -1.03 -13.85
N MET A 592 19.52 -0.79 -13.79
CA MET A 592 18.71 -0.34 -14.92
C MET A 592 19.04 1.11 -15.33
N ALA A 593 19.26 2.00 -14.36
CA ALA A 593 19.65 3.37 -14.60
C ALA A 593 21.06 3.50 -15.23
N ALA A 594 21.98 2.59 -14.90
CA ALA A 594 23.33 2.56 -15.44
C ALA A 594 23.44 2.06 -16.89
N GLN A 595 22.37 1.52 -17.47
CA GLN A 595 22.36 1.07 -18.86
C GLN A 595 22.39 2.26 -19.83
N ASN A 596 22.83 2.00 -21.06
CA ASN A 596 22.86 3.03 -22.11
C ASN A 596 22.08 2.57 -23.36
N PRO A 597 20.87 3.11 -23.63
CA PRO A 597 20.12 4.09 -22.83
C PRO A 597 19.59 3.49 -21.50
N PRO A 598 19.21 4.33 -20.52
CA PRO A 598 18.67 3.85 -19.24
C PRO A 598 17.39 3.05 -19.47
N LEU A 599 17.14 2.06 -18.61
CA LEU A 599 15.98 1.18 -18.70
C LEU A 599 14.89 1.60 -17.73
N LEU A 600 13.64 1.44 -18.14
CA LEU A 600 12.48 1.81 -17.32
C LEU A 600 11.34 0.81 -17.53
N ASP A 601 10.82 0.23 -16.45
CA ASP A 601 9.64 -0.63 -16.49
C ASP A 601 8.35 0.15 -16.22
N PHE A 602 7.21 -0.44 -16.55
CA PHE A 602 5.91 0.22 -16.41
C PHE A 602 5.55 0.59 -14.96
N ALA A 603 5.90 -0.26 -13.99
CA ALA A 603 5.63 0.05 -12.59
C ALA A 603 6.46 1.25 -12.12
N ALA A 604 7.74 1.30 -12.50
CA ALA A 604 8.60 2.47 -12.24
C ALA A 604 8.04 3.75 -12.86
N MET A 605 7.49 3.70 -14.08
CA MET A 605 6.89 4.90 -14.70
C MET A 605 5.79 5.51 -13.82
N ILE A 606 4.95 4.69 -13.18
CA ILE A 606 3.88 5.16 -12.30
C ILE A 606 4.44 5.63 -10.95
N ARG A 607 5.28 4.80 -10.33
CA ARG A 607 5.91 5.08 -9.03
C ARG A 607 6.74 6.36 -9.07
N ASP A 608 7.65 6.46 -10.03
CA ASP A 608 8.56 7.59 -10.19
C ASP A 608 7.76 8.84 -10.58
N GLY A 609 6.74 8.70 -11.42
CA GLY A 609 5.81 9.80 -11.73
C GLY A 609 5.14 10.37 -10.47
N ALA A 610 4.65 9.50 -9.57
CA ALA A 610 4.04 9.94 -8.32
C ALA A 610 5.05 10.61 -7.39
N HIS A 611 6.28 10.09 -7.33
CA HIS A 611 7.37 10.71 -6.58
C HIS A 611 7.73 12.10 -7.12
N ILE A 612 7.86 12.24 -8.44
CA ILE A 612 8.16 13.52 -9.11
C ILE A 612 7.07 14.55 -8.82
N LEU A 613 5.79 14.19 -8.87
CA LEU A 613 4.70 15.13 -8.56
C LEU A 613 4.71 15.65 -7.12
N ARG A 614 5.08 14.80 -6.15
CA ARG A 614 5.14 15.20 -4.73
C ARG A 614 6.34 16.10 -4.43
N ASN A 615 7.47 15.82 -5.07
CA ASN A 615 8.76 16.40 -4.66
C ASN A 615 9.30 17.47 -5.62
N ASN A 616 9.06 17.33 -6.92
CA ASN A 616 9.54 18.25 -7.94
C ASN A 616 8.59 18.30 -9.16
N PRO A 617 7.34 18.74 -8.97
CA PRO A 617 6.35 18.78 -10.05
C PRO A 617 6.82 19.71 -11.18
N PRO A 618 6.63 19.36 -12.47
CA PRO A 618 6.97 20.23 -13.57
C PRO A 618 6.24 21.58 -13.49
N PRO A 619 6.93 22.73 -13.64
CA PRO A 619 6.28 24.04 -13.62
C PRO A 619 5.16 24.20 -14.66
N SER A 620 5.26 23.47 -15.77
CA SER A 620 4.26 23.47 -16.85
C SER A 620 3.00 22.65 -16.56
N LEU A 621 2.92 21.97 -15.41
CA LEU A 621 1.79 21.09 -15.07
C LEU A 621 0.73 21.85 -14.28
N ALA A 622 -0.20 22.49 -14.97
CA ALA A 622 -1.29 23.26 -14.36
C ALA A 622 -2.58 22.45 -14.12
N VAL A 623 -2.50 21.12 -13.95
CA VAL A 623 -3.70 20.28 -13.91
C VAL A 623 -4.49 20.49 -12.61
N LYS A 624 -5.75 20.90 -12.72
CA LYS A 624 -6.69 21.14 -11.62
C LYS A 624 -7.90 20.22 -11.63
N PHE A 625 -8.19 19.60 -12.77
CA PHE A 625 -9.31 18.67 -12.94
C PHE A 625 -8.83 17.37 -13.59
N VAL A 626 -8.90 16.28 -12.83
CA VAL A 626 -8.50 14.94 -13.30
C VAL A 626 -9.74 14.07 -13.42
N MET A 627 -9.93 13.47 -14.59
CA MET A 627 -10.93 12.43 -14.84
C MET A 627 -10.21 11.12 -15.12
N VAL A 628 -10.69 10.03 -14.53
CA VAL A 628 -10.12 8.70 -14.71
C VAL A 628 -11.19 7.78 -15.28
N ASP A 629 -10.90 7.24 -16.45
CA ASP A 629 -11.71 6.18 -17.06
C ASP A 629 -11.38 4.83 -16.43
N GLU A 630 -12.37 3.95 -16.29
CA GLU A 630 -12.28 2.62 -15.66
C GLU A 630 -11.65 2.63 -14.25
N PHE A 631 -12.01 3.60 -13.40
CA PHE A 631 -11.44 3.77 -12.06
C PHE A 631 -11.59 2.52 -11.15
N GLN A 632 -12.58 1.65 -11.39
CA GLN A 632 -12.76 0.43 -10.60
C GLN A 632 -11.59 -0.54 -10.68
N ASP A 633 -10.79 -0.48 -11.74
CA ASP A 633 -9.64 -1.38 -11.96
C ASP A 633 -8.31 -0.77 -11.47
N ILE A 634 -8.37 0.32 -10.70
CA ILE A 634 -7.18 1.09 -10.32
C ILE A 634 -6.28 0.36 -9.32
N SER A 635 -4.99 0.26 -9.65
CA SER A 635 -3.98 -0.25 -8.72
C SER A 635 -3.58 0.81 -7.69
N ARG A 636 -3.04 0.39 -6.53
CA ARG A 636 -2.51 1.30 -5.49
C ARG A 636 -1.51 2.32 -6.08
N ALA A 637 -0.62 1.87 -6.97
CA ALA A 637 0.35 2.74 -7.62
C ALA A 637 -0.31 3.85 -8.47
N ARG A 638 -1.34 3.50 -9.24
CA ARG A 638 -2.09 4.46 -10.08
C ARG A 638 -2.92 5.43 -9.23
N ALA A 639 -3.56 4.94 -8.17
CA ALA A 639 -4.26 5.79 -7.21
C ALA A 639 -3.31 6.78 -6.54
N ASN A 640 -2.11 6.32 -6.15
CA ASN A 640 -1.06 7.18 -5.59
C ASN A 640 -0.60 8.27 -6.58
N LEU A 641 -0.53 7.97 -7.87
CA LEU A 641 -0.21 8.96 -8.91
C LEU A 641 -1.29 10.04 -8.99
N VAL A 642 -2.57 9.65 -9.00
CA VAL A 642 -3.70 10.61 -9.01
C VAL A 642 -3.71 11.47 -7.74
N ALA A 643 -3.52 10.85 -6.57
CA ALA A 643 -3.45 11.58 -5.30
C ALA A 643 -2.30 12.61 -5.30
N ALA A 644 -1.12 12.23 -5.79
CA ALA A 644 0.03 13.14 -5.92
C ALA A 644 -0.26 14.34 -6.84
N MET A 645 -1.05 14.14 -7.91
CA MET A 645 -1.51 15.24 -8.77
C MET A 645 -2.47 16.18 -8.05
N LEU A 646 -3.44 15.64 -7.31
CA LEU A 646 -4.43 16.46 -6.60
C LEU A 646 -3.80 17.26 -5.45
N ASP A 647 -2.83 16.69 -4.75
CA ASP A 647 -2.07 17.39 -3.70
C ASP A 647 -1.35 18.63 -4.26
N HIS A 648 -0.78 18.54 -5.46
CA HIS A 648 -0.17 19.67 -6.14
C HIS A 648 -1.18 20.79 -6.45
N ALA A 649 -2.40 20.43 -6.84
CA ALA A 649 -3.45 21.39 -7.21
C ALA A 649 -4.14 22.07 -6.01
N LYS A 650 -3.84 21.68 -4.76
CA LYS A 650 -4.52 22.21 -3.55
C LYS A 650 -4.40 23.73 -3.37
N LYS A 651 -3.36 24.37 -3.90
CA LYS A 651 -3.17 25.83 -3.81
C LYS A 651 -4.03 26.62 -4.80
N ASP A 652 -4.61 25.96 -5.80
CA ASP A 652 -5.38 26.59 -6.89
C ASP A 652 -6.89 26.37 -6.80
N ALA A 653 -7.38 25.84 -5.68
CA ALA A 653 -8.80 25.80 -5.36
C ALA A 653 -9.33 27.22 -5.07
N MET A 654 -9.53 27.99 -6.15
CA MET A 654 -10.20 29.30 -6.25
C MET A 654 -10.36 30.10 -4.94
N PHE A 655 -9.37 30.94 -4.64
CA PHE A 655 -9.56 32.19 -3.91
C PHE A 655 -9.08 33.34 -4.82
N PRO A 656 -9.86 34.40 -5.07
CA PRO A 656 -9.25 35.71 -5.08
C PRO A 656 -8.90 36.07 -3.61
N PRO A 657 -7.72 36.62 -3.33
CA PRO A 657 -7.48 37.23 -2.03
C PRO A 657 -8.51 38.34 -1.85
N VAL A 658 -9.22 38.31 -0.72
CA VAL A 658 -9.93 39.51 -0.25
C VAL A 658 -8.81 40.49 0.10
N SER A 659 -8.61 41.46 -0.77
CA SER A 659 -7.74 42.62 -0.53
C SER A 659 -8.13 43.24 0.81
N GLY A 660 -7.20 43.16 1.77
CA GLY A 660 -7.20 43.96 2.99
C GLY A 660 -6.59 45.31 2.75
#